data_AF-A0AAJ0AIC8-F1
#
_entry.id   AF-A0AAJ0AIC8-F1
#
_cell.length_a   1.000
_cell.length_b   1.000
_cell.length_c   1.000
_cell.angle_alpha   90.00
_cell.angle_beta   90.00
_cell.angle_gamma   90.00
#
_symmetry.space_group_name_H-M   'P 1'
#
loop_
_entity.id
_entity.type
_entity.pdbx_description
1 polymer ?
#
loop_
_entity_poly.entity_id
_entity_poly.type
_entity_poly.pdbx_seq_one_letter_code
_entity_poly.pdbx_strand_id
1 'polypeptide(L)'
;MPSAPRILSLLLWAAGCASQVSSQKFSTGCSLESISALLTIENQAEVLTASQLGDNGTFGEAGNIAYPQNATHLPPLCVVSINVTSSPTSSYTFGIFLPDEWNNRFLAVGNGGFSGGINWYAMGTGVKYGFATMSTSTGHNSSNQDMGWALNNPEAKADWAGRSLHGSTVIAKQIVEGYYGAAANRSYYSGCSTGGRQGVKSAQDHPEDFDGILAGAPAWMSTSQQLWQLKVRAVNLPEDEPGYLPPAVFEAISDEVLRQCDGSDGIVDGVVMNPAHCDFRPEKMLCGDARSNRSACLTAPQIATLKQLYRPLIQLDAGVHNVTYVYPNFGLGSEKQMPSSFGSNNEPSLYGTEYAKNYLFDDPSWDWTTQFDYSTFVEAARLNPGNVNADNFDLSAFYGRGGKLVQYHGYADGLIPTDVSRVLYDETWAAMAARGVDLDEFWRLFFVPGMQHCSGGVYDAPWYFGGSGHAAALEGNGQHVFPVPGMNDARHDVLLALVEWVESGKGVREIVATKFGNDTRPSQIRRMLEDDDMSVDDAPEDEGQGSPRQTYNFAPGYHGVVYRADVPDRGAGHRRDQGTSQQDNATSEAISSQPKSNESGDVSVKYKMQSMQWGLIPFWTKRDPGYSTLSKTINCRDDSLSTPGGMWSTMKAGKRCIVVAQGFYEWLKNGKEKTPHFVKRKDGQLMCFAGLWDCAQYEDAQDKRYTYTIITTDSNKQLKFLHDRMPVILNPGSKELKTWLDPKRYEWSKELQDLLKPFDGELECYAVSKEVGKVGNNSPSFIIPVASKENKANIANFFANASAKKKSKEATELEPTIETKEEPKESQVGQDQPVPEVIAKAAEEEGSQEGAGLKREAPDADGDADKEPPRKTSRVSPVKGRQSRINPTSNGNKSPVKAKQGGTQKITKFFANSS
;
A
#
# COMPACT_ATOMS: atom_id res chain seq x y z
N MET A 1 48.74 39.83 -57.53
CA MET A 1 48.74 38.60 -56.70
C MET A 1 50.16 38.34 -56.23
N PRO A 2 50.40 37.68 -55.09
CA PRO A 2 49.51 37.43 -53.93
C PRO A 2 50.14 38.10 -52.65
N SER A 3 49.44 38.63 -51.66
CA SER A 3 48.51 38.06 -50.64
C SER A 3 49.10 38.32 -49.24
N ALA A 4 48.32 38.98 -48.38
CA ALA A 4 48.70 39.53 -47.08
C ALA A 4 47.43 39.55 -46.18
N PRO A 5 47.44 40.04 -44.92
CA PRO A 5 48.36 39.70 -43.83
C PRO A 5 47.66 39.59 -42.43
N ARG A 6 48.49 39.26 -41.41
CA ARG A 6 48.56 39.83 -40.04
C ARG A 6 47.31 40.04 -39.16
N ILE A 7 47.45 39.48 -37.96
CA ILE A 7 47.00 40.00 -36.66
C ILE A 7 47.42 41.47 -36.45
N LEU A 8 46.50 42.34 -36.03
CA LEU A 8 46.76 43.36 -35.01
C LEU A 8 45.46 43.81 -34.30
N SER A 9 45.59 44.22 -33.06
CA SER A 9 44.52 44.57 -32.11
C SER A 9 44.06 46.04 -32.21
N LEU A 10 42.81 46.31 -31.79
CA LEU A 10 42.44 47.59 -31.17
C LEU A 10 41.11 47.47 -30.40
N LEU A 11 41.06 48.06 -29.19
CA LEU A 11 39.84 48.23 -28.42
C LEU A 11 38.98 49.35 -29.01
N LEU A 12 37.66 49.22 -28.90
CA LEU A 12 36.76 50.38 -28.86
C LEU A 12 35.51 50.07 -28.04
N TRP A 13 35.16 51.01 -27.16
CA TRP A 13 33.92 51.03 -26.40
C TRP A 13 32.70 51.02 -27.32
N ALA A 14 31.68 50.25 -26.96
CA ALA A 14 30.29 50.52 -27.33
C ALA A 14 29.47 50.58 -26.05
N ALA A 15 29.01 51.78 -25.68
CA ALA A 15 28.14 51.99 -24.54
C ALA A 15 26.76 51.38 -24.79
N GLY A 16 26.08 50.95 -23.71
CA GLY A 16 24.84 50.20 -23.83
C GLY A 16 23.65 51.03 -24.35
N CYS A 17 22.93 50.45 -25.30
CA CYS A 17 21.47 50.53 -25.30
C CYS A 17 20.94 49.15 -24.91
N ALA A 18 20.72 48.94 -23.60
CA ALA A 18 19.87 47.85 -23.14
C ALA A 18 18.42 48.20 -23.49
N SER A 19 18.05 48.00 -24.75
CA SER A 19 16.64 47.94 -25.14
C SER A 19 16.04 46.75 -24.41
N GLN A 20 15.28 47.03 -23.34
CA GLN A 20 14.41 46.05 -22.70
C GLN A 20 13.46 45.52 -23.77
N VAL A 21 13.78 44.36 -24.34
CA VAL A 21 12.78 43.51 -24.97
C VAL A 21 11.95 43.00 -23.81
N SER A 22 10.94 43.78 -23.43
CA SER A 22 9.82 43.31 -22.65
C SER A 22 9.24 42.14 -23.43
N SER A 23 9.50 40.91 -22.97
CA SER A 23 8.80 39.73 -23.43
C SER A 23 7.32 39.93 -23.07
N GLN A 24 6.54 40.46 -24.00
CA GLN A 24 5.09 40.43 -23.89
C GLN A 24 4.71 38.96 -23.82
N LYS A 25 4.26 38.50 -22.64
CA LYS A 25 3.61 37.20 -22.50
C LYS A 25 2.38 37.24 -23.40
N PHE A 26 2.49 36.67 -24.60
CA PHE A 26 1.35 36.25 -25.40
C PHE A 26 0.78 34.96 -24.78
N SER A 27 0.33 35.05 -23.52
CA SER A 27 -0.57 34.05 -22.97
C SER A 27 -1.96 34.38 -23.50
N THR A 28 -2.52 33.49 -24.31
CA THR A 28 -3.93 33.57 -24.72
C THR A 28 -4.79 33.60 -23.45
N GLY A 29 -5.84 34.43 -23.42
CA GLY A 29 -6.62 34.64 -22.19
C GLY A 29 -7.22 33.33 -21.67
N CYS A 30 -7.30 33.15 -20.34
CA CYS A 30 -8.02 32.01 -19.77
C CYS A 30 -9.54 32.30 -19.76
N SER A 31 -10.17 32.20 -20.93
CA SER A 31 -11.62 32.30 -21.11
C SER A 31 -12.13 31.24 -22.09
N LEU A 32 -13.43 30.94 -22.03
CA LEU A 32 -14.04 29.92 -22.88
C LEU A 32 -13.85 30.27 -24.37
N GLU A 33 -14.06 31.53 -24.74
CA GLU A 33 -13.90 32.03 -26.11
C GLU A 33 -12.44 31.95 -26.57
N SER A 34 -11.51 32.32 -25.67
CA SER A 34 -10.08 32.38 -25.94
C SER A 34 -9.48 30.99 -26.18
N ILE A 35 -9.90 29.98 -25.40
CA ILE A 35 -9.46 28.59 -25.60
C ILE A 35 -10.21 27.94 -26.77
N SER A 36 -11.51 28.23 -26.96
CA SER A 36 -12.27 27.72 -28.11
C SER A 36 -11.69 28.17 -29.44
N ALA A 37 -11.11 29.38 -29.51
CA ALA A 37 -10.41 29.89 -30.69
C ALA A 37 -9.13 29.12 -31.05
N LEU A 38 -8.61 28.25 -30.17
CA LEU A 38 -7.48 27.36 -30.43
C LEU A 38 -7.89 26.02 -31.05
N LEU A 39 -9.20 25.72 -31.09
CA LEU A 39 -9.75 24.49 -31.65
C LEU A 39 -10.24 24.68 -33.09
N THR A 40 -10.19 23.61 -33.87
CA THR A 40 -10.71 23.53 -35.25
C THR A 40 -11.93 22.61 -35.29
N ILE A 41 -12.74 22.71 -36.35
CA ILE A 41 -13.89 21.82 -36.58
C ILE A 41 -13.46 20.35 -36.68
N GLU A 42 -12.24 20.09 -37.17
CA GLU A 42 -11.68 18.74 -37.31
C GLU A 42 -11.40 18.08 -35.96
N ASN A 43 -11.20 18.84 -34.88
CA ASN A 43 -10.99 18.30 -33.54
C ASN A 43 -12.26 17.65 -32.94
N GLN A 44 -13.46 17.93 -33.48
CA GLN A 44 -14.76 17.48 -32.93
C GLN A 44 -14.91 17.74 -31.41
N ALA A 45 -14.40 18.88 -30.96
CA ALA A 45 -14.22 19.21 -29.55
C ALA A 45 -14.88 20.54 -29.14
N GLU A 46 -15.38 20.60 -27.91
CA GLU A 46 -16.06 21.75 -27.31
C GLU A 46 -15.43 22.08 -25.94
N VAL A 47 -15.06 23.34 -25.71
CA VAL A 47 -14.58 23.81 -24.41
C VAL A 47 -15.77 23.98 -23.47
N LEU A 48 -15.88 23.10 -22.47
CA LEU A 48 -16.94 23.16 -21.46
C LEU A 48 -16.71 24.29 -20.46
N THR A 49 -15.48 24.43 -19.98
CA THR A 49 -15.09 25.47 -19.01
C THR A 49 -13.65 25.89 -19.24
N ALA A 50 -13.36 27.17 -19.00
CA ALA A 50 -12.00 27.68 -18.85
C ALA A 50 -11.99 28.74 -17.72
N SER A 51 -11.09 28.61 -16.75
CA SER A 51 -11.05 29.50 -15.57
C SER A 51 -9.65 29.67 -15.01
N GLN A 52 -9.22 30.91 -14.80
CA GLN A 52 -7.96 31.22 -14.13
C GLN A 52 -8.08 30.93 -12.62
N LEU A 53 -7.07 30.27 -12.07
CA LEU A 53 -6.84 30.13 -10.64
C LEU A 53 -5.67 31.02 -10.21
N GLY A 54 -5.83 31.64 -9.04
CA GLY A 54 -4.75 32.34 -8.36
C GLY A 54 -3.80 31.40 -7.62
N ASP A 55 -2.79 31.98 -6.99
CA ASP A 55 -1.82 31.25 -6.16
C ASP A 55 -2.51 30.55 -4.98
N ASN A 56 -1.89 29.44 -4.54
CA ASN A 56 -2.45 28.49 -3.58
C ASN A 56 -3.86 27.98 -3.96
N GLY A 57 -4.10 27.82 -5.27
CA GLY A 57 -5.39 27.46 -5.84
C GLY A 57 -5.87 26.06 -5.44
N THR A 58 -7.17 25.84 -5.56
CA THR A 58 -7.81 24.53 -5.39
C THR A 58 -8.84 24.29 -6.49
N PHE A 59 -8.80 23.12 -7.11
CA PHE A 59 -9.71 22.72 -8.19
C PHE A 59 -10.18 21.27 -8.03
N GLY A 60 -11.42 21.01 -8.41
CA GLY A 60 -11.96 19.66 -8.53
C GLY A 60 -13.32 19.68 -9.21
N GLU A 61 -13.70 18.55 -9.76
CA GLU A 61 -14.89 18.42 -10.60
C GLU A 61 -16.05 17.81 -9.80
N ALA A 62 -17.12 18.59 -9.64
CA ALA A 62 -18.30 18.14 -8.92
C ALA A 62 -19.00 17.00 -9.67
N GLY A 63 -19.07 15.82 -9.05
CA GLY A 63 -19.70 14.64 -9.65
C GLY A 63 -18.73 13.68 -10.35
N ASN A 64 -17.42 13.97 -10.35
CA ASN A 64 -16.39 13.00 -10.76
C ASN A 64 -16.36 11.83 -9.76
N ILE A 65 -16.74 10.63 -10.22
CA ILE A 65 -16.92 9.42 -9.38
C ILE A 65 -15.57 8.75 -9.11
N ALA A 66 -14.68 8.73 -10.10
CA ALA A 66 -13.37 8.12 -10.00
C ALA A 66 -12.41 8.88 -9.07
N TYR A 67 -12.36 10.21 -9.21
CA TYR A 67 -11.42 11.09 -8.52
C TYR A 67 -12.16 12.25 -7.84
N PRO A 68 -12.97 11.98 -6.80
CA PRO A 68 -13.74 13.01 -6.09
C PRO A 68 -12.89 13.96 -5.24
N GLN A 69 -11.58 13.77 -5.17
CA GLN A 69 -10.63 14.60 -4.43
C GLN A 69 -10.18 15.80 -5.26
N ASN A 70 -10.31 17.00 -4.70
CA ASN A 70 -9.79 18.23 -5.31
C ASN A 70 -8.25 18.24 -5.32
N ALA A 71 -7.64 18.76 -6.38
CA ALA A 71 -6.27 19.25 -6.41
C ALA A 71 -6.14 20.55 -5.60
N THR A 72 -5.24 20.60 -4.61
CA THR A 72 -5.02 21.75 -3.72
C THR A 72 -3.58 22.26 -3.82
N HIS A 73 -3.34 23.47 -3.29
CA HIS A 73 -2.01 24.12 -3.26
C HIS A 73 -1.40 24.23 -4.66
N LEU A 74 -2.24 24.58 -5.64
CA LEU A 74 -1.85 24.77 -7.04
C LEU A 74 -1.18 26.15 -7.20
N PRO A 75 -0.14 26.28 -8.03
CA PRO A 75 0.35 27.59 -8.46
C PRO A 75 -0.69 28.30 -9.33
N PRO A 76 -0.53 29.60 -9.62
CA PRO A 76 -1.35 30.31 -10.61
C PRO A 76 -1.37 29.57 -11.95
N LEU A 77 -2.57 29.28 -12.45
CA LEU A 77 -2.76 28.48 -13.66
C LEU A 77 -4.13 28.70 -14.29
N CYS A 78 -4.24 28.44 -15.59
CA CYS A 78 -5.51 28.28 -16.29
C CYS A 78 -5.99 26.82 -16.23
N VAL A 79 -7.23 26.60 -15.80
CA VAL A 79 -7.91 25.30 -15.87
C VAL A 79 -8.80 25.27 -17.11
N VAL A 80 -8.79 24.17 -17.86
CA VAL A 80 -9.69 23.96 -18.99
C VAL A 80 -10.30 22.55 -18.93
N SER A 81 -11.60 22.44 -19.17
CA SER A 81 -12.28 21.16 -19.42
C SER A 81 -12.87 21.15 -20.83
N ILE A 82 -12.65 20.07 -21.57
CA ILE A 82 -13.04 19.90 -22.97
C ILE A 82 -13.84 18.61 -23.11
N ASN A 83 -14.90 18.61 -23.92
CA ASN A 83 -15.58 17.40 -24.41
C ASN A 83 -15.17 17.12 -25.85
N VAL A 84 -15.00 15.85 -26.22
CA VAL A 84 -14.68 15.41 -27.58
C VAL A 84 -15.67 14.34 -27.99
N THR A 85 -16.35 14.55 -29.12
CA THR A 85 -17.17 13.50 -29.75
C THR A 85 -16.23 12.51 -30.43
N SER A 86 -16.16 11.28 -29.92
CA SER A 86 -15.28 10.22 -30.43
C SER A 86 -15.95 9.34 -31.48
N SER A 87 -17.28 9.23 -31.41
CA SER A 87 -18.13 8.55 -32.39
C SER A 87 -19.57 9.07 -32.32
N PRO A 88 -20.49 8.64 -33.19
CA PRO A 88 -21.92 8.98 -33.08
C PRO A 88 -22.61 8.49 -31.79
N THR A 89 -21.96 7.61 -31.02
CA THR A 89 -22.52 6.99 -29.80
C THR A 89 -21.60 7.11 -28.57
N SER A 90 -20.47 7.81 -28.69
CA SER A 90 -19.51 7.98 -27.60
C SER A 90 -18.82 9.35 -27.64
N SER A 91 -18.42 9.80 -26.45
CA SER A 91 -17.68 11.03 -26.24
C SER A 91 -16.87 10.91 -24.97
N TYR A 92 -15.68 11.53 -24.93
CA TYR A 92 -14.87 11.61 -23.73
C TYR A 92 -14.58 13.05 -23.36
N THR A 93 -14.42 13.31 -22.06
CA THR A 93 -13.98 14.61 -21.55
C THR A 93 -12.52 14.55 -21.13
N PHE A 94 -11.79 15.64 -21.28
CA PHE A 94 -10.44 15.75 -20.74
C PHE A 94 -10.18 17.12 -20.13
N GLY A 95 -9.31 17.15 -19.14
CA GLY A 95 -8.92 18.35 -18.41
C GLY A 95 -7.49 18.74 -18.68
N ILE A 96 -7.19 20.04 -18.62
CA ILE A 96 -5.84 20.60 -18.72
C ILE A 96 -5.62 21.59 -17.57
N PHE A 97 -4.42 21.54 -16.97
CA PHE A 97 -3.86 22.63 -16.18
C PHE A 97 -2.69 23.26 -16.93
N LEU A 98 -2.75 24.58 -17.11
CA LEU A 98 -1.78 25.40 -17.84
C LEU A 98 -1.16 26.43 -16.87
N PRO A 99 -0.01 26.14 -16.22
CA PRO A 99 0.60 27.05 -15.25
C PRO A 99 1.15 28.34 -15.86
N ASP A 100 0.98 29.46 -15.13
CA ASP A 100 1.51 30.78 -15.51
C ASP A 100 3.06 30.79 -15.59
N GLU A 101 3.70 29.88 -14.84
CA GLU A 101 5.12 29.53 -14.91
C GLU A 101 5.29 28.10 -15.45
N TRP A 102 5.46 28.01 -16.78
CA TRP A 102 5.58 26.75 -17.50
C TRP A 102 7.05 26.44 -17.86
N ASN A 103 7.47 25.20 -17.64
CA ASN A 103 8.85 24.75 -17.89
C ASN A 103 9.10 24.26 -19.34
N ASN A 104 8.17 24.52 -20.27
CA ASN A 104 8.14 24.02 -21.66
C ASN A 104 7.93 22.50 -21.82
N ARG A 105 7.45 21.79 -20.79
CA ARG A 105 7.14 20.34 -20.84
C ARG A 105 5.65 20.06 -20.72
N PHE A 106 5.20 19.00 -21.37
CA PHE A 106 3.83 18.48 -21.29
C PHE A 106 3.81 17.15 -20.54
N LEU A 107 2.76 16.89 -19.73
CA LEU A 107 2.59 15.63 -19.00
C LEU A 107 1.13 15.15 -19.02
N ALA A 108 0.89 13.97 -19.57
CA ALA A 108 -0.37 13.24 -19.41
C ALA A 108 -0.34 12.34 -18.18
N VAL A 109 -1.44 12.26 -17.43
CA VAL A 109 -1.60 11.31 -16.31
C VAL A 109 -2.77 10.35 -16.51
N GLY A 110 -2.53 9.08 -16.20
CA GLY A 110 -3.45 7.97 -16.44
C GLY A 110 -4.56 7.76 -15.41
N ASN A 111 -5.35 6.71 -15.68
CA ASN A 111 -6.48 6.26 -14.85
C ASN A 111 -6.16 4.93 -14.12
N GLY A 112 -6.97 4.55 -13.12
CA GLY A 112 -6.83 3.28 -12.39
C GLY A 112 -8.08 2.38 -12.47
N GLY A 113 -7.92 1.06 -12.45
CA GLY A 113 -9.03 0.11 -12.57
C GLY A 113 -9.91 0.38 -13.81
N PHE A 114 -11.23 0.27 -13.65
CA PHE A 114 -12.23 0.56 -14.68
C PHE A 114 -12.78 1.99 -14.63
N SER A 115 -12.16 2.87 -13.83
CA SER A 115 -12.65 4.22 -13.56
C SER A 115 -12.71 5.10 -14.80
N GLY A 116 -13.86 5.73 -15.01
CA GLY A 116 -14.02 6.90 -15.86
C GLY A 116 -14.09 8.19 -15.02
N GLY A 117 -13.43 9.24 -15.49
CA GLY A 117 -13.34 10.55 -14.81
C GLY A 117 -11.95 11.17 -14.96
N ILE A 118 -11.87 12.50 -15.03
CA ILE A 118 -10.60 13.23 -15.21
C ILE A 118 -9.80 13.17 -13.89
N ASN A 119 -8.53 12.77 -13.94
CA ASN A 119 -7.68 12.65 -12.75
C ASN A 119 -7.04 14.00 -12.34
N TRP A 120 -7.87 14.99 -12.04
CA TRP A 120 -7.47 16.32 -11.57
C TRP A 120 -6.49 16.25 -10.39
N TYR A 121 -6.74 15.30 -9.49
CA TYR A 121 -5.91 15.03 -8.32
C TYR A 121 -4.44 14.74 -8.70
N ALA A 122 -4.20 13.81 -9.64
CA ALA A 122 -2.85 13.48 -10.09
C ALA A 122 -2.23 14.58 -10.97
N MET A 123 -3.03 15.23 -11.83
CA MET A 123 -2.60 16.40 -12.62
C MET A 123 -2.03 17.49 -11.71
N GLY A 124 -2.68 17.75 -10.57
CA GLY A 124 -2.24 18.74 -9.61
C GLY A 124 -0.84 18.49 -9.05
N THR A 125 -0.39 17.23 -8.96
CA THR A 125 0.99 16.89 -8.59
C THR A 125 1.96 17.21 -9.74
N GLY A 126 1.61 16.87 -10.98
CA GLY A 126 2.44 17.14 -12.17
C GLY A 126 2.71 18.62 -12.43
N VAL A 127 1.71 19.50 -12.23
CA VAL A 127 1.87 20.96 -12.41
C VAL A 127 2.96 21.52 -11.49
N LYS A 128 3.14 20.95 -10.30
CA LYS A 128 4.10 21.45 -9.30
C LYS A 128 5.56 21.16 -9.67
N TYR A 129 5.81 20.28 -10.64
CA TYR A 129 7.11 20.15 -11.32
C TYR A 129 7.28 21.14 -12.51
N GLY A 130 6.27 21.98 -12.78
CA GLY A 130 6.25 23.00 -13.83
C GLY A 130 5.65 22.58 -15.18
N PHE A 131 5.07 21.38 -15.29
CA PHE A 131 4.47 20.88 -16.53
C PHE A 131 3.11 21.53 -16.80
N ALA A 132 2.77 21.68 -18.08
CA ALA A 132 1.38 21.71 -18.51
C ALA A 132 0.85 20.27 -18.45
N THR A 133 -0.20 20.01 -17.66
CA THR A 133 -0.67 18.65 -17.40
C THR A 133 -2.07 18.39 -17.94
N MET A 134 -2.36 17.16 -18.36
CA MET A 134 -3.72 16.75 -18.72
C MET A 134 -4.08 15.35 -18.19
N SER A 135 -5.38 15.05 -18.18
CA SER A 135 -5.93 13.70 -17.96
C SER A 135 -7.30 13.59 -18.64
N THR A 136 -7.72 12.38 -18.99
CA THR A 136 -9.00 12.09 -19.65
C THR A 136 -9.95 11.29 -18.77
N SER A 137 -11.26 11.46 -18.97
CA SER A 137 -12.31 10.62 -18.40
C SER A 137 -12.46 9.25 -19.07
N THR A 138 -11.71 8.98 -20.13
CA THR A 138 -11.69 7.69 -20.87
C THR A 138 -13.00 7.28 -21.57
N GLY A 139 -14.00 8.16 -21.62
CA GLY A 139 -15.30 7.90 -22.30
C GLY A 139 -16.51 7.84 -21.36
N HIS A 140 -16.30 7.88 -20.04
CA HIS A 140 -17.37 7.66 -19.06
C HIS A 140 -17.05 8.29 -17.70
N ASN A 141 -17.94 8.10 -16.72
CA ASN A 141 -17.76 8.51 -15.32
C ASN A 141 -18.20 7.35 -14.41
N SER A 142 -17.27 6.69 -13.73
CA SER A 142 -17.55 5.47 -12.95
C SER A 142 -16.53 5.20 -11.84
N SER A 143 -16.87 4.26 -10.95
CA SER A 143 -15.93 3.72 -9.97
C SER A 143 -14.89 2.80 -10.63
N ASN A 144 -13.83 2.46 -9.89
CA ASN A 144 -12.75 1.62 -10.38
C ASN A 144 -13.14 0.13 -10.60
N GLN A 145 -14.35 -0.28 -10.23
CA GLN A 145 -14.86 -1.65 -10.36
C GLN A 145 -16.17 -1.73 -11.16
N ASP A 146 -16.63 -0.65 -11.80
CA ASP A 146 -17.88 -0.60 -12.57
C ASP A 146 -17.57 -0.67 -14.08
N MET A 147 -18.15 -1.64 -14.79
CA MET A 147 -18.09 -1.75 -16.25
C MET A 147 -19.45 -1.63 -16.94
N GLY A 148 -20.50 -1.19 -16.25
CA GLY A 148 -21.85 -1.06 -16.83
C GLY A 148 -21.91 -0.11 -18.03
N TRP A 149 -20.97 0.84 -18.13
CA TRP A 149 -20.78 1.75 -19.27
C TRP A 149 -20.31 1.05 -20.56
N ALA A 150 -19.68 -0.13 -20.45
CA ALA A 150 -19.16 -0.90 -21.57
C ALA A 150 -20.23 -1.79 -22.23
N LEU A 151 -21.29 -2.13 -21.50
CA LEU A 151 -22.30 -3.11 -21.91
C LEU A 151 -22.94 -2.73 -23.25
N ASN A 152 -22.78 -3.60 -24.25
CA ASN A 152 -23.22 -3.41 -25.64
C ASN A 152 -22.69 -2.11 -26.30
N ASN A 153 -21.58 -1.56 -25.81
CA ASN A 153 -21.03 -0.27 -26.25
C ASN A 153 -19.56 -0.39 -26.74
N PRO A 154 -19.32 -0.87 -27.97
CA PRO A 154 -17.96 -1.06 -28.50
C PRO A 154 -17.16 0.24 -28.61
N GLU A 155 -17.83 1.37 -28.78
CA GLU A 155 -17.19 2.68 -28.91
C GLU A 155 -16.63 3.18 -27.56
N ALA A 156 -17.36 3.00 -26.46
CA ALA A 156 -16.82 3.27 -25.12
C ALA A 156 -15.68 2.30 -24.75
N LYS A 157 -15.77 1.02 -25.17
CA LYS A 157 -14.67 0.05 -25.02
C LYS A 157 -13.40 0.55 -25.74
N ALA A 158 -13.52 1.07 -26.97
CA ALA A 158 -12.40 1.63 -27.72
C ALA A 158 -11.83 2.93 -27.10
N ASP A 159 -12.70 3.79 -26.55
CA ASP A 159 -12.28 5.02 -25.86
C ASP A 159 -11.44 4.69 -24.61
N TRP A 160 -11.88 3.76 -23.77
CA TRP A 160 -11.14 3.32 -22.59
C TRP A 160 -9.90 2.48 -22.94
N ALA A 161 -9.96 1.69 -24.01
CA ALA A 161 -8.81 0.92 -24.50
C ALA A 161 -7.63 1.83 -24.86
N GLY A 162 -7.84 2.98 -25.50
CA GLY A 162 -6.75 3.94 -25.73
C GLY A 162 -7.10 5.17 -26.56
N ARG A 163 -8.16 5.11 -27.39
CA ARG A 163 -8.53 6.19 -28.32
C ARG A 163 -8.76 7.53 -27.60
N SER A 164 -9.31 7.48 -26.39
CA SER A 164 -9.53 8.69 -25.59
C SER A 164 -8.23 9.34 -25.11
N LEU A 165 -7.23 8.55 -24.69
CA LEU A 165 -5.95 9.10 -24.23
C LEU A 165 -5.19 9.76 -25.40
N HIS A 166 -5.11 9.08 -26.55
CA HIS A 166 -4.45 9.60 -27.74
C HIS A 166 -5.11 10.91 -28.22
N GLY A 167 -6.41 10.89 -28.51
CA GLY A 167 -7.11 12.07 -29.02
C GLY A 167 -7.09 13.26 -28.05
N SER A 168 -7.23 12.99 -26.75
CA SER A 168 -7.03 14.03 -25.72
C SER A 168 -5.60 14.59 -25.72
N THR A 169 -4.58 13.74 -25.94
CA THR A 169 -3.16 14.15 -25.97
C THR A 169 -2.86 15.04 -27.17
N VAL A 170 -3.36 14.69 -28.36
CA VAL A 170 -3.23 15.50 -29.57
C VAL A 170 -3.86 16.89 -29.37
N ILE A 171 -5.11 16.97 -28.90
CA ILE A 171 -5.82 18.24 -28.72
C ILE A 171 -5.21 19.05 -27.55
N ALA A 172 -4.77 18.41 -26.46
CA ALA A 172 -4.12 19.10 -25.36
C ALA A 172 -2.79 19.74 -25.78
N LYS A 173 -1.99 19.08 -26.62
CA LYS A 173 -0.75 19.67 -27.19
C LYS A 173 -1.06 20.89 -28.08
N GLN A 174 -2.09 20.83 -28.91
CA GLN A 174 -2.57 21.96 -29.72
C GLN A 174 -3.00 23.15 -28.86
N ILE A 175 -3.73 22.90 -27.76
CA ILE A 175 -4.11 23.94 -26.79
C ILE A 175 -2.86 24.52 -26.09
N VAL A 176 -1.90 23.69 -25.68
CA VAL A 176 -0.64 24.16 -25.07
C VAL A 176 0.14 25.07 -26.01
N GLU A 177 0.31 24.66 -27.27
CA GLU A 177 0.99 25.49 -28.28
C GLU A 177 0.27 26.82 -28.51
N GLY A 178 -1.05 26.80 -28.67
CA GLY A 178 -1.87 28.01 -28.85
C GLY A 178 -2.00 28.90 -27.61
N TYR A 179 -1.85 28.34 -26.40
CA TYR A 179 -1.95 29.09 -25.15
C TYR A 179 -0.66 29.83 -24.80
N TYR A 180 0.50 29.18 -24.94
CA TYR A 180 1.82 29.78 -24.66
C TYR A 180 2.49 30.44 -25.88
N GLY A 181 1.95 30.23 -27.09
CA GLY A 181 2.58 30.65 -28.34
C GLY A 181 3.80 29.81 -28.74
N ALA A 182 3.99 28.63 -28.12
CA ALA A 182 5.09 27.71 -28.37
C ALA A 182 4.69 26.27 -27.99
N ALA A 183 5.00 25.31 -28.85
CA ALA A 183 4.81 23.88 -28.55
C ALA A 183 5.69 23.42 -27.38
N ALA A 184 5.26 22.36 -26.69
CA ALA A 184 6.07 21.72 -25.66
C ALA A 184 7.37 21.15 -26.26
N ASN A 185 8.51 21.41 -25.62
CA ASN A 185 9.81 20.88 -26.04
C ASN A 185 9.87 19.35 -25.95
N ARG A 186 9.19 18.77 -24.95
CA ARG A 186 9.09 17.32 -24.70
C ARG A 186 7.72 16.96 -24.11
N SER A 187 7.24 15.79 -24.50
CA SER A 187 5.97 15.21 -24.06
C SER A 187 6.20 14.00 -23.16
N TYR A 188 5.54 13.95 -22.00
CA TYR A 188 5.71 12.90 -21.00
C TYR A 188 4.38 12.24 -20.60
N TYR A 189 4.45 10.99 -20.14
CA TYR A 189 3.33 10.26 -19.56
C TYR A 189 3.68 9.70 -18.18
N SER A 190 2.73 9.70 -17.24
CA SER A 190 2.86 9.03 -15.94
C SER A 190 1.57 8.32 -15.54
N GLY A 191 1.62 6.99 -15.42
CA GLY A 191 0.47 6.18 -15.01
C GLY A 191 0.89 4.90 -14.29
N CYS A 192 -0.02 4.34 -13.49
CA CYS A 192 0.15 3.02 -12.88
C CYS A 192 -1.12 2.17 -13.03
N SER A 193 -1.02 0.84 -12.97
CA SER A 193 -2.15 -0.09 -13.14
C SER A 193 -2.73 -0.02 -14.57
N THR A 194 -4.02 0.31 -14.72
CA THR A 194 -4.63 0.72 -16.01
C THR A 194 -3.86 1.85 -16.68
N GLY A 195 -3.29 2.79 -15.92
CA GLY A 195 -2.40 3.84 -16.42
C GLY A 195 -1.07 3.28 -16.94
N GLY A 196 -0.53 2.25 -16.30
CA GLY A 196 0.65 1.55 -16.82
C GLY A 196 0.37 0.91 -18.18
N ARG A 197 -0.81 0.26 -18.33
CA ARG A 197 -1.30 -0.25 -19.62
C ARG A 197 -1.46 0.85 -20.66
N GLN A 198 -2.14 1.95 -20.30
CA GLN A 198 -2.36 3.11 -21.17
C GLN A 198 -1.04 3.68 -21.71
N GLY A 199 -0.03 3.86 -20.86
CA GLY A 199 1.30 4.33 -21.26
C GLY A 199 2.01 3.38 -22.21
N VAL A 200 2.09 2.08 -21.87
CA VAL A 200 2.69 1.06 -22.76
C VAL A 200 1.96 1.00 -24.10
N LYS A 201 0.62 1.02 -24.09
CA LYS A 201 -0.19 0.98 -25.31
C LYS A 201 -0.01 2.21 -26.18
N SER A 202 0.16 3.39 -25.60
CA SER A 202 0.50 4.60 -26.35
C SER A 202 1.87 4.46 -27.04
N ALA A 203 2.88 3.86 -26.40
CA ALA A 203 4.15 3.57 -27.08
C ALA A 203 4.01 2.62 -28.29
N GLN A 204 3.05 1.69 -28.22
CA GLN A 204 2.78 0.68 -29.24
C GLN A 204 1.96 1.22 -30.42
N ASP A 205 0.88 1.93 -30.13
CA ASP A 205 -0.14 2.33 -31.12
C ASP A 205 0.05 3.79 -31.60
N HIS A 206 0.61 4.66 -30.75
CA HIS A 206 0.74 6.11 -30.94
C HIS A 206 2.10 6.66 -30.44
N PRO A 207 3.23 6.15 -30.97
CA PRO A 207 4.57 6.46 -30.46
C PRO A 207 4.91 7.97 -30.43
N GLU A 208 4.24 8.78 -31.25
CA GLU A 208 4.33 10.25 -31.29
C GLU A 208 3.69 10.98 -30.09
N ASP A 209 2.89 10.31 -29.28
CA ASP A 209 2.24 10.94 -28.13
C ASP A 209 3.25 11.34 -27.04
N PHE A 210 4.28 10.52 -26.79
CA PHE A 210 5.22 10.76 -25.69
C PHE A 210 6.68 10.50 -26.10
N ASP A 211 7.58 11.33 -25.58
CA ASP A 211 9.03 11.14 -25.66
C ASP A 211 9.56 10.41 -24.41
N GLY A 212 8.84 10.52 -23.27
CA GLY A 212 9.12 9.79 -22.04
C GLY A 212 7.86 9.19 -21.40
N ILE A 213 7.88 7.92 -21.04
CA ILE A 213 6.75 7.20 -20.44
C ILE A 213 7.17 6.56 -19.12
N LEU A 214 6.46 6.89 -18.03
CA LEU A 214 6.58 6.25 -16.72
C LEU A 214 5.37 5.32 -16.50
N ALA A 215 5.62 4.01 -16.46
CA ALA A 215 4.59 2.96 -16.43
C ALA A 215 4.72 2.05 -15.20
N GLY A 216 3.92 2.33 -14.16
CA GLY A 216 3.83 1.48 -12.97
C GLY A 216 2.88 0.30 -13.15
N ALA A 217 3.23 -0.87 -12.61
CA ALA A 217 2.46 -2.11 -12.58
C ALA A 217 1.48 -2.29 -13.78
N PRO A 218 1.96 -2.35 -15.04
CA PRO A 218 1.07 -2.26 -16.20
C PRO A 218 0.07 -3.42 -16.30
N ALA A 219 -1.22 -3.08 -16.38
CA ALA A 219 -2.32 -4.03 -16.65
C ALA A 219 -2.39 -4.47 -18.13
N TRP A 220 -1.23 -4.74 -18.75
CA TRP A 220 -1.07 -4.82 -20.21
C TRP A 220 -1.87 -5.96 -20.84
N MET A 221 -1.96 -7.12 -20.19
CA MET A 221 -2.74 -8.28 -20.63
C MET A 221 -4.10 -8.30 -19.93
N SER A 222 -4.87 -7.23 -20.10
CA SER A 222 -6.15 -7.02 -19.42
C SER A 222 -7.14 -8.16 -19.64
N THR A 223 -7.16 -8.79 -20.81
CA THR A 223 -8.06 -9.91 -21.12
C THR A 223 -7.87 -11.10 -20.17
N SER A 224 -6.63 -11.52 -19.91
CA SER A 224 -6.31 -12.58 -18.96
C SER A 224 -6.37 -12.11 -17.50
N GLN A 225 -5.95 -10.88 -17.22
CA GLN A 225 -5.85 -10.35 -15.85
C GLN A 225 -7.19 -10.34 -15.11
N GLN A 226 -8.28 -9.89 -15.76
CA GLN A 226 -9.57 -9.79 -15.07
C GLN A 226 -10.16 -11.19 -14.83
N LEU A 227 -10.04 -12.11 -15.80
CA LEU A 227 -10.46 -13.49 -15.63
C LEU A 227 -9.62 -14.26 -14.60
N TRP A 228 -8.35 -13.91 -14.44
CA TRP A 228 -7.51 -14.48 -13.37
C TRP A 228 -8.06 -14.17 -11.97
N GLN A 229 -8.75 -13.04 -11.75
CA GLN A 229 -9.43 -12.75 -10.48
C GLN A 229 -10.54 -13.79 -10.17
N LEU A 230 -11.27 -14.24 -11.20
CA LEU A 230 -12.26 -15.32 -11.06
C LEU A 230 -11.57 -16.65 -10.71
N LYS A 231 -10.45 -16.99 -11.37
CA LYS A 231 -9.64 -18.18 -11.06
C LYS A 231 -9.13 -18.15 -9.62
N VAL A 232 -8.61 -17.01 -9.16
CA VAL A 232 -8.12 -16.83 -7.80
C VAL A 232 -9.21 -17.11 -6.79
N ARG A 233 -10.42 -16.57 -7.02
CA ARG A 233 -11.55 -16.84 -6.14
C ARG A 233 -12.01 -18.30 -6.20
N ALA A 234 -12.16 -18.89 -7.38
CA ALA A 234 -12.59 -20.27 -7.55
C ALA A 234 -11.67 -21.27 -6.84
N VAL A 235 -10.35 -20.99 -6.78
CA VAL A 235 -9.38 -21.77 -5.99
C VAL A 235 -9.60 -21.65 -4.48
N ASN A 236 -10.10 -20.51 -4.00
CA ASN A 236 -10.32 -20.23 -2.57
C ASN A 236 -11.82 -20.20 -2.20
N LEU A 237 -12.61 -21.12 -2.77
CA LEU A 237 -14.03 -21.31 -2.50
C LEU A 237 -14.43 -22.80 -2.42
N PRO A 238 -15.59 -23.11 -1.80
CA PRO A 238 -16.47 -22.20 -1.05
C PRO A 238 -15.94 -21.84 0.36
N GLU A 239 -16.47 -20.79 0.99
CA GLU A 239 -15.97 -20.26 2.28
C GLU A 239 -16.18 -21.20 3.48
N ASP A 240 -17.01 -22.24 3.34
CA ASP A 240 -17.29 -23.25 4.37
C ASP A 240 -16.48 -24.55 4.22
N GLU A 241 -15.76 -24.74 3.11
CA GLU A 241 -14.91 -25.92 2.90
C GLU A 241 -13.57 -25.84 3.68
N PRO A 242 -12.99 -26.97 4.16
CA PRO A 242 -11.78 -26.98 4.98
C PRO A 242 -10.53 -26.40 4.32
N GLY A 243 -10.54 -26.25 2.98
CA GLY A 243 -9.47 -25.64 2.19
C GLY A 243 -9.51 -24.11 2.16
N TYR A 244 -10.59 -23.47 2.61
CA TYR A 244 -10.72 -22.02 2.55
C TYR A 244 -9.66 -21.30 3.40
N LEU A 245 -8.99 -20.32 2.79
CA LEU A 245 -8.08 -19.38 3.43
C LEU A 245 -8.83 -18.08 3.75
N PRO A 246 -9.33 -17.88 4.98
CA PRO A 246 -9.97 -16.62 5.36
C PRO A 246 -8.94 -15.49 5.40
N PRO A 247 -9.31 -14.23 5.11
CA PRO A 247 -8.38 -13.10 5.09
C PRO A 247 -7.45 -12.99 6.31
N ALA A 248 -7.94 -13.36 7.50
CA ALA A 248 -7.20 -13.31 8.75
C ALA A 248 -5.97 -14.24 8.84
N VAL A 249 -5.82 -15.27 7.98
CA VAL A 249 -4.58 -16.09 7.97
C VAL A 249 -3.45 -15.47 7.16
N PHE A 250 -3.73 -14.51 6.27
CA PHE A 250 -2.72 -13.96 5.37
C PHE A 250 -1.66 -13.11 6.07
N GLU A 251 -1.96 -12.55 7.26
CA GLU A 251 -0.93 -11.93 8.10
C GLU A 251 0.07 -12.97 8.62
N ALA A 252 -0.39 -14.12 9.10
CA ALA A 252 0.49 -15.20 9.54
C ALA A 252 1.26 -15.86 8.37
N ILE A 253 0.65 -15.97 7.18
CA ILE A 253 1.36 -16.45 5.98
C ILE A 253 2.44 -15.44 5.57
N SER A 254 2.11 -14.15 5.56
CA SER A 254 3.05 -13.05 5.26
C SER A 254 4.25 -13.05 6.21
N ASP A 255 4.02 -13.24 7.51
CA ASP A 255 5.08 -13.29 8.52
C ASP A 255 5.94 -14.55 8.39
N GLU A 256 5.37 -15.72 8.05
CA GLU A 256 6.15 -16.94 7.78
C GLU A 256 6.92 -16.89 6.45
N VAL A 257 6.36 -16.25 5.42
CA VAL A 257 7.07 -15.93 4.17
C VAL A 257 8.29 -15.06 4.49
N LEU A 258 8.11 -13.97 5.24
CA LEU A 258 9.23 -13.14 5.66
C LEU A 258 10.28 -13.96 6.43
N ARG A 259 9.85 -14.75 7.43
CA ARG A 259 10.73 -15.59 8.26
C ARG A 259 11.52 -16.64 7.46
N GLN A 260 11.08 -17.00 6.25
CA GLN A 260 11.80 -17.91 5.36
C GLN A 260 12.59 -17.19 4.26
N CYS A 261 12.15 -16.00 3.82
CA CYS A 261 12.61 -15.37 2.59
C CYS A 261 13.45 -14.09 2.77
N ASP A 262 13.39 -13.41 3.91
CA ASP A 262 14.18 -12.21 4.25
C ASP A 262 15.69 -12.47 3.98
N GLY A 263 16.27 -13.42 4.72
CA GLY A 263 17.65 -13.89 4.58
C GLY A 263 18.11 -14.48 3.24
N SER A 264 17.28 -14.48 2.19
CA SER A 264 17.58 -15.16 0.91
C SER A 264 18.61 -14.43 0.05
N ASP A 265 18.82 -13.13 0.27
CA ASP A 265 19.86 -12.32 -0.39
C ASP A 265 21.17 -12.20 0.41
N GLY A 266 21.17 -12.70 1.65
CA GLY A 266 22.29 -12.63 2.60
C GLY A 266 22.18 -11.52 3.66
N ILE A 267 21.11 -10.73 3.65
CA ILE A 267 20.78 -9.70 4.63
C ILE A 267 19.48 -10.10 5.37
N VAL A 268 19.34 -9.72 6.63
CA VAL A 268 18.09 -9.89 7.39
C VAL A 268 17.70 -8.50 7.86
N ASP A 269 16.97 -7.79 7.01
CA ASP A 269 16.54 -6.39 7.22
C ASP A 269 15.01 -6.24 7.20
N GLY A 270 14.30 -7.36 7.12
CA GLY A 270 12.85 -7.39 7.02
C GLY A 270 12.35 -7.30 5.59
N VAL A 271 13.18 -7.30 4.54
CA VAL A 271 12.69 -7.15 3.16
C VAL A 271 12.88 -8.43 2.35
N VAL A 272 11.79 -8.92 1.71
CA VAL A 272 11.90 -9.97 0.69
C VAL A 272 12.45 -9.36 -0.60
N MET A 273 13.78 -9.25 -0.68
CA MET A 273 14.49 -8.54 -1.75
C MET A 273 14.38 -9.17 -3.13
N ASN A 274 14.29 -10.51 -3.22
CA ASN A 274 13.92 -11.20 -4.46
C ASN A 274 13.11 -12.48 -4.16
N PRO A 275 11.77 -12.43 -4.28
CA PRO A 275 10.88 -13.57 -4.08
C PRO A 275 11.30 -14.86 -4.81
N ALA A 276 11.88 -14.74 -6.01
CA ALA A 276 12.26 -15.88 -6.85
C ALA A 276 13.45 -16.70 -6.28
N HIS A 277 14.17 -16.18 -5.29
CA HIS A 277 15.28 -16.88 -4.64
C HIS A 277 14.87 -17.63 -3.35
N CYS A 278 13.59 -17.54 -2.94
CA CYS A 278 13.11 -18.20 -1.73
C CYS A 278 12.43 -19.56 -2.02
N ASP A 279 12.95 -20.65 -1.43
CA ASP A 279 12.23 -21.93 -1.32
C ASP A 279 11.21 -21.87 -0.16
N PHE A 280 10.07 -21.22 -0.38
CA PHE A 280 9.03 -21.08 0.64
C PHE A 280 8.30 -22.42 0.91
N ARG A 281 8.29 -22.82 2.19
CA ARG A 281 7.76 -24.10 2.68
C ARG A 281 6.53 -23.87 3.58
N PRO A 282 5.31 -23.79 3.02
CA PRO A 282 4.10 -23.57 3.83
C PRO A 282 3.78 -24.74 4.76
N GLU A 283 4.39 -25.92 4.59
CA GLU A 283 4.25 -27.04 5.55
C GLU A 283 4.76 -26.69 6.95
N LYS A 284 5.60 -25.66 7.09
CA LYS A 284 6.04 -25.14 8.40
C LYS A 284 4.90 -24.53 9.22
N MET A 285 3.79 -24.16 8.57
CA MET A 285 2.59 -23.61 9.20
C MET A 285 1.57 -24.68 9.62
N LEU A 286 1.83 -25.98 9.43
CA LEU A 286 0.87 -27.04 9.77
C LEU A 286 0.43 -26.94 11.24
N CYS A 287 -0.88 -26.81 11.47
CA CYS A 287 -1.45 -26.82 12.81
C CYS A 287 -1.13 -28.13 13.54
N GLY A 288 -0.50 -28.05 14.72
CA GLY A 288 -0.15 -29.22 15.53
C GLY A 288 -1.35 -29.90 16.19
N ASP A 289 -2.01 -29.18 17.11
CA ASP A 289 -3.19 -29.68 17.83
C ASP A 289 -4.47 -28.94 17.41
N ALA A 290 -5.63 -29.58 17.56
CA ALA A 290 -6.95 -28.98 17.28
C ALA A 290 -7.32 -27.76 18.16
N ARG A 291 -6.50 -27.44 19.18
CA ARG A 291 -6.62 -26.25 20.04
C ARG A 291 -5.71 -25.09 19.61
N SER A 292 -4.91 -25.27 18.56
CA SER A 292 -4.03 -24.22 18.02
C SER A 292 -4.85 -23.02 17.56
N ASN A 293 -4.30 -21.81 17.67
CA ASN A 293 -4.96 -20.62 17.16
C ASN A 293 -5.05 -20.71 15.62
N ARG A 294 -6.28 -20.85 15.09
CA ARG A 294 -6.55 -21.00 13.64
C ARG A 294 -6.24 -19.76 12.79
N SER A 295 -5.87 -18.63 13.41
CA SER A 295 -5.31 -17.46 12.71
C SER A 295 -3.78 -17.50 12.58
N ALA A 296 -3.11 -18.47 13.21
CA ALA A 296 -1.64 -18.54 13.30
C ALA A 296 -1.04 -19.84 12.73
N CYS A 297 -1.86 -20.72 12.15
CA CYS A 297 -1.45 -21.97 11.51
C CYS A 297 -2.46 -22.36 10.43
N LEU A 298 -2.05 -23.23 9.51
CA LEU A 298 -2.86 -23.72 8.39
C LEU A 298 -3.15 -25.22 8.51
N THR A 299 -4.33 -25.64 8.04
CA THR A 299 -4.65 -27.06 7.82
C THR A 299 -3.96 -27.60 6.55
N ALA A 300 -3.87 -28.92 6.41
CA ALA A 300 -3.33 -29.51 5.17
C ALA A 300 -4.15 -29.12 3.90
N PRO A 301 -5.50 -29.09 3.92
CA PRO A 301 -6.28 -28.51 2.83
C PRO A 301 -5.97 -27.03 2.55
N GLN A 302 -5.85 -26.18 3.58
CA GLN A 302 -5.48 -24.76 3.42
C GLN A 302 -4.10 -24.59 2.76
N ILE A 303 -3.13 -25.44 3.10
CA ILE A 303 -1.81 -25.44 2.45
C ILE A 303 -1.90 -25.88 0.99
N ALA A 304 -2.80 -26.80 0.64
CA ALA A 304 -3.05 -27.18 -0.74
C ALA A 304 -3.64 -26.02 -1.54
N THR A 305 -4.62 -25.29 -0.98
CA THR A 305 -5.17 -24.04 -1.56
C THR A 305 -4.08 -22.98 -1.75
N LEU A 306 -3.27 -22.73 -0.72
CA LEU A 306 -2.20 -21.72 -0.77
C LEU A 306 -1.19 -22.02 -1.89
N LYS A 307 -0.81 -23.30 -2.07
CA LYS A 307 0.04 -23.72 -3.19
C LYS A 307 -0.59 -23.49 -4.56
N GLN A 308 -1.91 -23.56 -4.69
CA GLN A 308 -2.62 -23.22 -5.93
C GLN A 308 -2.71 -21.71 -6.17
N LEU A 309 -2.68 -20.89 -5.11
CA LEU A 309 -2.59 -19.44 -5.19
C LEU A 309 -1.20 -18.93 -5.60
N TYR A 310 -0.12 -19.68 -5.39
CA TYR A 310 1.21 -19.35 -5.93
C TYR A 310 1.52 -19.94 -7.31
N ARG A 311 0.71 -20.87 -7.83
CA ARG A 311 0.98 -21.53 -9.13
C ARG A 311 0.47 -20.72 -10.32
N PRO A 312 1.27 -20.52 -11.40
CA PRO A 312 0.81 -19.83 -12.61
C PRO A 312 -0.35 -20.58 -13.28
N LEU A 313 -1.16 -19.85 -14.04
CA LEU A 313 -2.22 -20.43 -14.85
C LEU A 313 -1.64 -20.99 -16.14
N ILE A 314 -1.78 -22.30 -16.34
CA ILE A 314 -1.33 -23.03 -17.53
C ILE A 314 -2.48 -23.85 -18.13
N GLN A 315 -2.51 -23.92 -19.46
CA GLN A 315 -3.31 -24.89 -20.21
C GLN A 315 -2.54 -26.19 -20.35
N LEU A 316 -3.27 -27.31 -20.35
CA LEU A 316 -2.80 -28.56 -20.93
C LEU A 316 -3.67 -28.84 -22.16
N ASP A 317 -3.07 -28.83 -23.36
CA ASP A 317 -3.76 -29.35 -24.54
C ASP A 317 -3.77 -30.88 -24.47
N ALA A 318 -4.95 -31.44 -24.17
CA ALA A 318 -5.16 -32.87 -24.02
C ALA A 318 -4.92 -33.68 -25.30
N GLY A 319 -4.89 -33.05 -26.48
CA GLY A 319 -4.58 -33.70 -27.76
C GLY A 319 -3.12 -33.59 -28.19
N VAL A 320 -2.37 -32.63 -27.65
CA VAL A 320 -1.02 -32.26 -28.16
C VAL A 320 0.09 -32.40 -27.10
N HIS A 321 -0.26 -32.61 -25.83
CA HIS A 321 0.67 -32.58 -24.68
C HIS A 321 1.45 -31.25 -24.56
N ASN A 322 0.95 -30.18 -25.17
CA ASN A 322 1.57 -28.85 -25.07
C ASN A 322 1.07 -28.12 -23.81
N VAL A 323 1.96 -27.36 -23.19
CA VAL A 323 1.67 -26.55 -21.99
C VAL A 323 1.68 -25.08 -22.39
N THR A 324 0.52 -24.45 -22.44
CA THR A 324 0.41 -23.02 -22.78
C THR A 324 0.38 -22.19 -21.50
N TYR A 325 1.29 -21.24 -21.35
CA TYR A 325 1.21 -20.24 -20.28
C TYR A 325 0.10 -19.22 -20.57
N VAL A 326 -0.71 -18.87 -19.56
CA VAL A 326 -1.86 -17.95 -19.72
C VAL A 326 -1.66 -16.66 -18.95
N TYR A 327 -1.30 -16.79 -17.68
CA TYR A 327 -1.16 -15.67 -16.76
C TYR A 327 -0.32 -16.07 -15.54
N PRO A 328 0.49 -15.18 -14.98
CA PRO A 328 1.18 -15.44 -13.73
C PRO A 328 0.19 -15.50 -12.56
N ASN A 329 0.70 -15.77 -11.37
CA ASN A 329 -0.10 -15.77 -10.15
C ASN A 329 0.71 -15.09 -9.03
N PHE A 330 0.13 -14.91 -7.84
CA PHE A 330 0.74 -14.12 -6.78
C PHE A 330 2.20 -14.51 -6.49
N GLY A 331 3.05 -13.51 -6.26
CA GLY A 331 4.43 -13.70 -5.80
C GLY A 331 4.52 -13.80 -4.28
N LEU A 332 5.62 -14.36 -3.77
CA LEU A 332 5.92 -14.32 -2.33
C LEU A 332 6.15 -12.88 -1.89
N GLY A 333 5.55 -12.48 -0.77
CA GLY A 333 5.60 -11.13 -0.24
C GLY A 333 4.32 -10.31 -0.48
N SER A 334 3.45 -10.75 -1.39
CA SER A 334 2.18 -10.06 -1.69
C SER A 334 1.04 -10.43 -0.74
N GLU A 335 1.27 -11.29 0.26
CA GLU A 335 0.23 -11.95 1.08
C GLU A 335 -0.69 -10.95 1.77
N LYS A 336 -0.15 -9.83 2.28
CA LYS A 336 -0.91 -8.76 2.94
C LYS A 336 -1.87 -8.03 1.99
N GLN A 337 -1.69 -8.14 0.67
CA GLN A 337 -2.57 -7.54 -0.34
C GLN A 337 -3.46 -8.58 -1.07
N MET A 338 -3.07 -9.86 -1.14
CA MET A 338 -3.87 -10.92 -1.80
C MET A 338 -5.37 -10.93 -1.43
N PRO A 339 -5.81 -10.69 -0.17
CA PRO A 339 -7.23 -10.64 0.17
C PRO A 339 -8.06 -9.62 -0.62
N SER A 340 -7.44 -8.57 -1.18
CA SER A 340 -8.12 -7.57 -2.02
C SER A 340 -8.61 -8.15 -3.37
N SER A 341 -8.03 -9.26 -3.82
CA SER A 341 -8.39 -9.97 -5.05
C SER A 341 -9.52 -10.99 -4.89
N PHE A 342 -9.89 -11.40 -3.67
CA PHE A 342 -10.79 -12.54 -3.47
C PHE A 342 -12.28 -12.20 -3.64
N GLY A 343 -12.73 -11.02 -3.20
CA GLY A 343 -14.17 -10.75 -3.06
C GLY A 343 -14.72 -11.22 -1.71
N SER A 344 -16.00 -11.54 -1.62
CA SER A 344 -16.67 -11.86 -0.34
C SER A 344 -18.01 -12.58 -0.51
N ASN A 345 -18.53 -13.21 0.54
CA ASN A 345 -19.87 -13.84 0.59
C ASN A 345 -20.08 -14.92 -0.49
N ASN A 346 -19.08 -15.79 -0.68
CA ASN A 346 -19.00 -16.75 -1.79
C ASN A 346 -18.94 -16.16 -3.21
N GLU A 347 -18.85 -14.83 -3.38
CA GLU A 347 -18.68 -14.19 -4.69
C GLU A 347 -17.22 -13.74 -4.95
N PRO A 348 -16.79 -13.65 -6.23
CA PRO A 348 -15.50 -13.08 -6.63
C PRO A 348 -15.38 -11.57 -6.45
N SER A 349 -14.17 -11.07 -6.69
CA SER A 349 -13.95 -9.63 -6.87
C SER A 349 -14.67 -9.13 -8.11
N LEU A 350 -15.30 -7.94 -8.01
CA LEU A 350 -16.04 -7.32 -9.11
C LEU A 350 -15.20 -7.16 -10.37
N TYR A 351 -13.88 -6.97 -10.23
CA TYR A 351 -12.92 -6.94 -11.34
C TYR A 351 -13.11 -8.08 -12.35
N GLY A 352 -13.36 -9.31 -11.87
CA GLY A 352 -13.59 -10.46 -12.74
C GLY A 352 -15.01 -10.53 -13.31
N THR A 353 -16.02 -10.33 -12.46
CA THR A 353 -17.43 -10.53 -12.87
C THR A 353 -17.95 -9.41 -13.76
N GLU A 354 -17.57 -8.16 -13.49
CA GLU A 354 -17.96 -7.00 -14.31
C GLU A 354 -17.28 -7.04 -15.68
N TYR A 355 -16.02 -7.46 -15.73
CA TYR A 355 -15.32 -7.69 -17.00
C TYR A 355 -16.00 -8.79 -17.82
N ALA A 356 -16.26 -9.96 -17.24
CA ALA A 356 -16.92 -11.05 -17.97
C ALA A 356 -18.30 -10.65 -18.50
N LYS A 357 -19.16 -10.09 -17.64
CA LYS A 357 -20.54 -9.69 -17.98
C LYS A 357 -20.60 -8.52 -18.95
N ASN A 358 -20.03 -7.38 -18.55
CA ASN A 358 -20.32 -6.09 -19.17
C ASN A 358 -19.27 -5.66 -20.22
N TYR A 359 -18.09 -6.28 -20.23
CA TYR A 359 -17.01 -5.94 -21.18
C TYR A 359 -16.73 -7.04 -22.20
N LEU A 360 -16.65 -8.30 -21.77
CA LEU A 360 -16.27 -9.44 -22.61
C LEU A 360 -17.46 -10.02 -23.38
N PHE A 361 -18.51 -10.46 -22.68
CA PHE A 361 -19.64 -11.19 -23.29
C PHE A 361 -20.85 -10.33 -23.63
N ASP A 362 -20.94 -9.10 -23.11
CA ASP A 362 -22.12 -8.22 -23.20
C ASP A 362 -23.43 -8.87 -22.68
N ASP A 363 -23.28 -9.78 -21.71
CA ASP A 363 -24.35 -10.55 -21.07
C ASP A 363 -24.35 -10.36 -19.54
N PRO A 364 -25.26 -9.52 -18.99
CA PRO A 364 -25.42 -9.34 -17.54
C PRO A 364 -25.89 -10.60 -16.80
N SER A 365 -26.45 -11.58 -17.52
CA SER A 365 -26.91 -12.86 -16.97
C SER A 365 -25.82 -13.94 -16.91
N TRP A 366 -24.63 -13.66 -17.45
CA TRP A 366 -23.50 -14.59 -17.39
C TRP A 366 -23.15 -14.97 -15.95
N ASP A 367 -23.06 -16.27 -15.69
CA ASP A 367 -22.91 -16.83 -14.34
C ASP A 367 -21.54 -17.51 -14.22
N TRP A 368 -20.68 -16.92 -13.39
CA TRP A 368 -19.32 -17.43 -13.18
C TRP A 368 -19.31 -18.82 -12.54
N THR A 369 -20.35 -19.22 -11.81
CA THR A 369 -20.37 -20.54 -11.13
C THR A 369 -20.61 -21.70 -12.11
N THR A 370 -21.21 -21.42 -13.28
CA THR A 370 -21.56 -22.43 -14.29
C THR A 370 -20.87 -22.23 -15.64
N GLN A 371 -20.37 -21.02 -15.93
CA GLN A 371 -19.82 -20.65 -17.23
C GLN A 371 -18.35 -20.20 -17.18
N PHE A 372 -17.76 -19.99 -16.00
CA PHE A 372 -16.32 -19.69 -15.91
C PHE A 372 -15.50 -20.98 -16.00
N ASP A 373 -14.67 -21.06 -17.03
CA ASP A 373 -13.77 -22.19 -17.25
C ASP A 373 -12.48 -21.75 -17.96
N TYR A 374 -11.67 -22.72 -18.38
CA TYR A 374 -10.48 -22.44 -19.17
C TYR A 374 -10.80 -21.81 -20.55
N SER A 375 -11.87 -22.25 -21.22
CA SER A 375 -12.24 -21.73 -22.55
C SER A 375 -12.55 -20.23 -22.53
N THR A 376 -13.02 -19.71 -21.39
CA THR A 376 -13.25 -18.29 -21.14
C THR A 376 -11.99 -17.44 -21.41
N PHE A 377 -10.79 -17.93 -21.08
CA PHE A 377 -9.52 -17.22 -21.35
C PHE A 377 -9.17 -17.21 -22.85
N VAL A 378 -9.42 -18.33 -23.55
CA VAL A 378 -9.20 -18.43 -25.00
C VAL A 378 -10.12 -17.46 -25.73
N GLU A 379 -11.38 -17.40 -25.32
CA GLU A 379 -12.38 -16.51 -25.91
C GLU A 379 -12.07 -15.03 -25.60
N ALA A 380 -11.56 -14.71 -24.41
CA ALA A 380 -11.10 -13.36 -24.09
C ALA A 380 -9.89 -12.92 -24.92
N ALA A 381 -8.93 -13.80 -25.17
CA ALA A 381 -7.82 -13.54 -26.09
C ALA A 381 -8.29 -13.38 -27.54
N ARG A 382 -9.30 -14.17 -27.97
CA ARG A 382 -9.87 -14.10 -29.32
C ARG A 382 -10.71 -12.83 -29.56
N LEU A 383 -11.48 -12.40 -28.57
CA LEU A 383 -12.38 -11.24 -28.68
C LEU A 383 -11.67 -9.91 -28.47
N ASN A 384 -10.75 -9.82 -27.49
CA ASN A 384 -10.00 -8.61 -27.09
C ASN A 384 -10.78 -7.28 -27.32
N PRO A 385 -11.96 -7.07 -26.68
CA PRO A 385 -12.86 -5.99 -27.07
C PRO A 385 -12.22 -4.61 -26.92
N GLY A 386 -12.35 -3.78 -27.97
CA GLY A 386 -11.70 -2.47 -28.07
C GLY A 386 -10.18 -2.53 -28.33
N ASN A 387 -9.60 -3.71 -28.56
CA ASN A 387 -8.15 -3.94 -28.55
C ASN A 387 -7.52 -3.45 -27.24
N VAL A 388 -8.05 -3.88 -26.09
CA VAL A 388 -7.67 -3.36 -24.76
C VAL A 388 -6.22 -3.68 -24.37
N ASN A 389 -5.70 -4.82 -24.81
CA ASN A 389 -4.35 -5.23 -24.46
C ASN A 389 -3.28 -4.27 -25.02
N ALA A 390 -2.12 -4.31 -24.36
CA ALA A 390 -0.89 -3.66 -24.80
C ALA A 390 0.16 -4.74 -25.15
N ASP A 391 -0.18 -5.58 -26.13
CA ASP A 391 0.53 -6.81 -26.53
C ASP A 391 1.22 -6.71 -27.91
N ASN A 392 1.35 -5.50 -28.48
CA ASN A 392 2.23 -5.27 -29.63
C ASN A 392 3.69 -5.09 -29.17
N PHE A 393 4.48 -6.16 -29.23
CA PHE A 393 5.86 -6.17 -28.73
C PHE A 393 6.88 -5.46 -29.66
N ASP A 394 6.51 -5.02 -30.87
CA ASP A 394 7.39 -4.24 -31.74
C ASP A 394 7.32 -2.73 -31.43
N LEU A 395 8.29 -2.24 -30.66
CA LEU A 395 8.44 -0.82 -30.36
C LEU A 395 9.42 -0.06 -31.28
N SER A 396 9.69 -0.57 -32.49
CA SER A 396 10.62 0.07 -33.43
C SER A 396 10.29 1.54 -33.75
N ALA A 397 9.00 1.89 -33.81
CA ALA A 397 8.58 3.26 -34.09
C ALA A 397 8.82 4.19 -32.89
N PHE A 398 8.58 3.73 -31.65
CA PHE A 398 8.86 4.46 -30.42
C PHE A 398 10.37 4.62 -30.18
N TYR A 399 11.13 3.54 -30.37
CA TYR A 399 12.59 3.56 -30.30
C TYR A 399 13.20 4.48 -31.37
N GLY A 400 12.76 4.36 -32.64
CA GLY A 400 13.32 5.08 -33.78
C GLY A 400 13.16 6.61 -33.72
N ARG A 401 12.17 7.11 -32.95
CA ARG A 401 12.01 8.55 -32.66
C ARG A 401 12.69 9.01 -31.35
N GLY A 402 13.40 8.10 -30.67
CA GLY A 402 14.15 8.38 -29.44
C GLY A 402 13.35 8.29 -28.15
N GLY A 403 12.13 7.75 -28.17
CA GLY A 403 11.27 7.61 -26.98
C GLY A 403 11.92 6.77 -25.88
N LYS A 404 11.61 7.08 -24.61
CA LYS A 404 12.13 6.38 -23.41
C LYS A 404 11.00 5.91 -22.50
N LEU A 405 11.14 4.72 -21.92
CA LEU A 405 10.16 4.08 -21.06
C LEU A 405 10.84 3.61 -19.76
N VAL A 406 10.35 4.07 -18.62
CA VAL A 406 10.72 3.54 -17.30
C VAL A 406 9.50 2.81 -16.74
N GLN A 407 9.62 1.50 -16.61
CA GLN A 407 8.61 0.63 -16.02
C GLN A 407 9.02 0.28 -14.59
N TYR A 408 8.05 0.22 -13.68
CA TYR A 408 8.29 -0.29 -12.32
C TYR A 408 7.15 -1.18 -11.84
N HIS A 409 7.44 -2.15 -10.97
CA HIS A 409 6.42 -3.03 -10.39
C HIS A 409 6.82 -3.46 -8.98
N GLY A 410 5.90 -3.40 -8.02
CA GLY A 410 6.13 -3.89 -6.67
C GLY A 410 6.21 -5.42 -6.61
N TYR A 411 7.17 -5.96 -5.85
CA TYR A 411 7.24 -7.41 -5.60
C TYR A 411 6.15 -7.91 -4.64
N ALA A 412 5.55 -7.03 -3.86
CA ALA A 412 4.43 -7.33 -2.97
C ALA A 412 3.06 -6.93 -3.58
N ASP A 413 2.99 -6.75 -4.91
CA ASP A 413 1.74 -6.46 -5.61
C ASP A 413 0.79 -7.68 -5.54
N GLY A 414 -0.27 -7.52 -4.76
CA GLY A 414 -1.33 -8.50 -4.56
C GLY A 414 -2.61 -8.18 -5.32
N LEU A 415 -2.55 -7.35 -6.37
CA LEU A 415 -3.67 -7.07 -7.28
C LEU A 415 -3.32 -7.40 -8.74
N ILE A 416 -2.08 -7.13 -9.16
CA ILE A 416 -1.51 -7.53 -10.44
C ILE A 416 -0.23 -8.33 -10.17
N PRO A 417 -0.17 -9.63 -10.52
CA PRO A 417 1.04 -10.42 -10.32
C PRO A 417 2.29 -9.81 -10.98
N THR A 418 3.33 -9.58 -10.19
CA THR A 418 4.55 -8.87 -10.59
C THR A 418 5.20 -9.44 -11.87
N ASP A 419 5.24 -10.76 -12.01
CA ASP A 419 5.82 -11.43 -13.17
C ASP A 419 5.11 -11.14 -14.49
N VAL A 420 3.88 -10.59 -14.49
CA VAL A 420 3.25 -10.13 -15.73
C VAL A 420 4.07 -9.04 -16.40
N SER A 421 4.77 -8.21 -15.62
CA SER A 421 5.67 -7.19 -16.15
C SER A 421 7.00 -7.74 -16.65
N ARG A 422 7.45 -8.89 -16.12
CA ARG A 422 8.59 -9.64 -16.68
C ARG A 422 8.25 -10.15 -18.06
N VAL A 423 7.08 -10.81 -18.22
CA VAL A 423 6.63 -11.33 -19.51
C VAL A 423 6.55 -10.22 -20.58
N LEU A 424 5.97 -9.07 -20.26
CA LEU A 424 5.94 -7.92 -21.18
C LEU A 424 7.35 -7.48 -21.62
N TYR A 425 8.30 -7.41 -20.69
CA TYR A 425 9.67 -7.00 -20.97
C TYR A 425 10.40 -8.04 -21.82
N ASP A 426 10.27 -9.32 -21.51
CA ASP A 426 10.96 -10.43 -22.19
C ASP A 426 10.42 -10.64 -23.62
N GLU A 427 9.10 -10.53 -23.83
CA GLU A 427 8.48 -10.59 -25.17
C GLU A 427 8.88 -9.36 -26.03
N THR A 428 8.89 -8.16 -25.44
CA THR A 428 9.41 -6.96 -26.11
C THR A 428 10.89 -7.09 -26.44
N TRP A 429 11.69 -7.63 -25.51
CA TRP A 429 13.11 -7.87 -25.73
C TRP A 429 13.32 -8.83 -26.90
N ALA A 430 12.56 -9.93 -26.98
CA ALA A 430 12.64 -10.87 -28.10
C ALA A 430 12.28 -10.20 -29.45
N ALA A 431 11.20 -9.41 -29.48
CA ALA A 431 10.75 -8.70 -30.70
C ALA A 431 11.72 -7.60 -31.17
N MET A 432 12.41 -6.93 -30.24
CA MET A 432 13.38 -5.87 -30.53
C MET A 432 14.79 -6.41 -30.82
N ALA A 433 15.22 -7.48 -30.14
CA ALA A 433 16.48 -8.17 -30.40
C ALA A 433 16.50 -8.80 -31.81
N ALA A 434 15.35 -9.30 -32.29
CA ALA A 434 15.17 -9.75 -33.67
C ALA A 434 15.41 -8.64 -34.73
N ARG A 435 15.39 -7.37 -34.31
CA ARG A 435 15.69 -6.18 -35.13
C ARG A 435 17.06 -5.57 -34.83
N GLY A 436 17.85 -6.18 -33.95
CA GLY A 436 19.18 -5.71 -33.55
C GLY A 436 19.17 -4.50 -32.60
N VAL A 437 18.07 -4.27 -31.86
CA VAL A 437 17.95 -3.21 -30.86
C VAL A 437 18.09 -3.80 -29.45
N ASP A 438 18.98 -3.24 -28.64
CA ASP A 438 19.05 -3.55 -27.20
C ASP A 438 17.96 -2.76 -26.45
N LEU A 439 17.15 -3.48 -25.67
CA LEU A 439 16.00 -2.91 -24.97
C LEU A 439 16.44 -1.87 -23.92
N ASP A 440 17.59 -2.08 -23.27
CA ASP A 440 18.17 -1.20 -22.25
C ASP A 440 18.50 0.22 -22.76
N GLU A 441 18.58 0.42 -24.08
CA GLU A 441 18.77 1.74 -24.71
C GLU A 441 17.53 2.65 -24.60
N PHE A 442 16.35 2.07 -24.38
CA PHE A 442 15.10 2.84 -24.36
C PHE A 442 14.00 2.38 -23.40
N TRP A 443 13.97 1.14 -22.93
CA TRP A 443 13.07 0.65 -21.88
C TRP A 443 13.91 0.14 -20.70
N ARG A 444 13.53 0.50 -19.47
CA ARG A 444 14.11 -0.09 -18.25
C ARG A 444 13.01 -0.53 -17.28
N LEU A 445 13.11 -1.75 -16.77
CA LEU A 445 12.19 -2.33 -15.79
C LEU A 445 12.84 -2.43 -14.41
N PHE A 446 12.20 -1.84 -13.40
CA PHE A 446 12.60 -1.90 -11.99
C PHE A 446 11.58 -2.66 -11.16
N PHE A 447 11.97 -3.80 -10.60
CA PHE A 447 11.19 -4.43 -9.53
C PHE A 447 11.49 -3.76 -8.20
N VAL A 448 10.46 -3.51 -7.39
CA VAL A 448 10.56 -2.77 -6.13
C VAL A 448 10.21 -3.71 -4.96
N PRO A 449 11.22 -4.19 -4.21
CA PRO A 449 11.01 -5.05 -3.04
C PRO A 449 10.04 -4.47 -2.03
N GLY A 450 9.13 -5.31 -1.54
CA GLY A 450 8.10 -4.95 -0.55
C GLY A 450 7.09 -3.86 -0.95
N MET A 451 7.22 -3.19 -2.10
CA MET A 451 6.19 -2.28 -2.60
C MET A 451 4.95 -3.08 -3.05
N GLN A 452 3.78 -2.58 -2.68
CA GLN A 452 2.47 -3.13 -3.06
C GLN A 452 1.99 -2.56 -4.41
N HIS A 453 0.73 -2.81 -4.78
CA HIS A 453 0.14 -2.29 -6.01
C HIS A 453 0.23 -0.75 -6.10
N CYS A 454 1.03 -0.27 -7.06
CA CYS A 454 1.33 1.13 -7.37
C CYS A 454 1.93 2.02 -6.27
N SER A 455 1.76 1.70 -4.99
CA SER A 455 2.19 2.52 -3.86
C SER A 455 2.06 1.72 -2.55
N GLY A 456 2.58 2.26 -1.46
CA GLY A 456 2.58 1.57 -0.17
C GLY A 456 3.62 0.46 -0.12
N GLY A 457 3.99 0.05 1.09
CA GLY A 457 5.00 -0.98 1.33
C GLY A 457 4.64 -1.90 2.48
N VAL A 458 5.08 -3.15 2.38
CA VAL A 458 5.05 -4.15 3.44
C VAL A 458 6.45 -4.42 3.96
N TYR A 459 6.52 -5.02 5.14
CA TYR A 459 7.78 -5.43 5.79
C TYR A 459 8.81 -4.29 5.89
N ASP A 460 8.30 -3.12 6.24
CA ASP A 460 9.04 -1.87 6.31
C ASP A 460 9.78 -1.40 5.04
N ALA A 461 9.66 -2.07 3.89
CA ALA A 461 10.43 -1.78 2.69
C ALA A 461 10.26 -0.34 2.11
N PRO A 462 11.31 0.21 1.47
CA PRO A 462 11.25 1.51 0.81
C PRO A 462 10.50 1.42 -0.53
N TRP A 463 9.51 2.30 -0.71
CA TRP A 463 8.60 2.28 -1.88
C TRP A 463 8.40 3.64 -2.55
N TYR A 464 8.71 4.76 -1.90
CA TYR A 464 8.43 6.09 -2.46
C TYR A 464 9.60 6.61 -3.29
N PHE A 465 9.38 6.87 -4.58
CA PHE A 465 10.36 7.46 -5.49
C PHE A 465 9.72 8.41 -6.53
N GLY A 466 8.61 9.08 -6.19
CA GLY A 466 7.91 9.97 -7.12
C GLY A 466 7.14 9.26 -8.24
N GLY A 467 6.87 7.95 -8.10
CA GLY A 467 6.06 7.21 -9.06
C GLY A 467 4.59 7.66 -9.12
N SER A 468 3.88 7.25 -10.16
CA SER A 468 2.47 7.60 -10.36
C SER A 468 1.61 7.09 -9.19
N GLY A 469 0.87 8.00 -8.55
CA GLY A 469 0.08 7.69 -7.35
C GLY A 469 0.86 7.69 -6.02
N HIS A 470 2.20 7.72 -6.01
CA HIS A 470 2.97 7.63 -4.77
C HIS A 470 2.71 8.79 -3.82
N ALA A 471 2.62 10.03 -4.35
CA ALA A 471 2.24 11.21 -3.59
C ALA A 471 0.91 11.01 -2.83
N ALA A 472 -0.07 10.36 -3.47
CA ALA A 472 -1.40 10.11 -2.90
C ALA A 472 -1.40 9.20 -1.66
N ALA A 473 -0.38 8.35 -1.53
CA ALA A 473 -0.24 7.40 -0.44
C ALA A 473 0.49 7.96 0.80
N LEU A 474 0.84 9.26 0.82
CA LEU A 474 1.32 9.94 2.03
C LEU A 474 0.22 10.79 2.69
N GLU A 475 0.28 10.91 4.02
CA GLU A 475 -0.73 11.61 4.83
C GLU A 475 -0.95 13.08 4.41
N GLY A 476 -2.16 13.59 4.66
CA GLY A 476 -2.53 14.97 4.29
C GLY A 476 -2.95 15.11 2.82
N ASN A 477 -3.57 14.09 2.24
CA ASN A 477 -3.98 14.03 0.83
C ASN A 477 -2.84 14.22 -0.18
N GLY A 478 -1.57 13.97 0.19
CA GLY A 478 -0.45 13.86 -0.75
C GLY A 478 -0.02 15.11 -1.54
N GLN A 479 -0.80 16.19 -1.54
CA GLN A 479 -0.66 17.25 -2.56
C GLN A 479 0.41 18.30 -2.27
N HIS A 480 1.00 18.29 -1.07
CA HIS A 480 2.24 19.02 -0.78
C HIS A 480 3.49 18.25 -1.20
N VAL A 481 3.35 16.98 -1.59
CA VAL A 481 4.44 16.02 -1.73
C VAL A 481 4.91 15.99 -3.18
N PHE A 482 5.83 16.89 -3.50
CA PHE A 482 6.56 16.92 -4.77
C PHE A 482 7.93 17.62 -4.56
N PRO A 483 9.01 17.17 -5.23
CA PRO A 483 9.29 15.79 -5.62
C PRO A 483 9.28 14.84 -4.42
N VAL A 484 10.11 13.80 -4.40
CA VAL A 484 10.39 13.05 -3.15
C VAL A 484 10.76 14.02 -2.00
N PRO A 485 10.04 14.01 -0.86
CA PRO A 485 10.29 14.94 0.24
C PRO A 485 11.74 14.95 0.71
N GLY A 486 12.34 16.14 0.71
CA GLY A 486 13.74 16.36 1.07
C GLY A 486 14.76 16.00 -0.02
N MET A 487 14.35 15.42 -1.15
CA MET A 487 15.23 14.90 -2.21
C MET A 487 14.70 15.29 -3.61
N ASN A 488 14.98 16.52 -4.02
CA ASN A 488 14.65 17.04 -5.35
C ASN A 488 15.78 16.74 -6.34
N ASP A 489 15.89 15.47 -6.75
CA ASP A 489 16.87 15.03 -7.75
C ASP A 489 16.46 13.75 -8.50
N ALA A 490 17.05 13.56 -9.68
CA ALA A 490 16.81 12.45 -10.60
C ALA A 490 17.30 11.07 -10.13
N ARG A 491 17.88 10.95 -8.93
CA ARG A 491 18.30 9.66 -8.34
C ARG A 491 17.23 9.10 -7.40
N HIS A 492 16.50 9.99 -6.72
CA HIS A 492 15.42 9.63 -5.80
C HIS A 492 14.04 9.73 -6.47
N ASP A 493 13.86 10.66 -7.42
CA ASP A 493 12.61 10.87 -8.12
C ASP A 493 12.64 10.31 -9.56
N VAL A 494 11.79 9.32 -9.84
CA VAL A 494 11.76 8.61 -11.13
C VAL A 494 11.20 9.45 -12.27
N LEU A 495 10.31 10.43 -12.00
CA LEU A 495 9.82 11.33 -13.03
C LEU A 495 10.95 12.29 -13.46
N LEU A 496 11.72 12.81 -12.50
CA LEU A 496 12.93 13.57 -12.80
C LEU A 496 14.01 12.72 -13.49
N ALA A 497 14.13 11.43 -13.13
CA ALA A 497 15.04 10.48 -13.80
C ALA A 497 14.68 10.26 -15.28
N LEU A 498 13.38 10.11 -15.57
CA LEU A 498 12.86 10.00 -16.94
C LEU A 498 13.10 11.28 -17.74
N VAL A 499 12.86 12.46 -17.15
CA VAL A 499 13.17 13.76 -17.76
C VAL A 499 14.66 13.88 -18.09
N GLU A 500 15.55 13.51 -17.16
CA GLU A 500 17.00 13.53 -17.41
C GLU A 500 17.42 12.57 -18.53
N TRP A 501 16.78 11.40 -18.63
CA TRP A 501 17.05 10.45 -19.71
C TRP A 501 16.61 10.99 -21.08
N VAL A 502 15.41 11.57 -21.17
CA VAL A 502 14.84 12.13 -22.42
C VAL A 502 15.57 13.39 -22.88
N GLU A 503 15.95 14.27 -21.97
CA GLU A 503 16.54 15.58 -22.31
C GLU A 503 18.07 15.56 -22.38
N SER A 504 18.74 14.70 -21.61
CA SER A 504 20.21 14.64 -21.52
C SER A 504 20.82 13.28 -21.93
N GLY A 505 20.00 12.28 -22.30
CA GLY A 505 20.48 10.95 -22.67
C GLY A 505 21.03 10.11 -21.50
N LYS A 506 20.92 10.59 -20.27
CA LYS A 506 21.46 9.93 -19.07
C LYS A 506 20.49 8.86 -18.57
N GLY A 507 20.68 7.63 -19.07
CA GLY A 507 19.83 6.49 -18.71
C GLY A 507 19.76 6.20 -17.21
N VAL A 508 18.54 5.92 -16.74
CA VAL A 508 18.23 5.62 -15.32
C VAL A 508 18.87 4.29 -14.95
N ARG A 509 19.89 4.27 -14.07
CA ARG A 509 20.57 3.01 -13.68
C ARG A 509 20.07 2.41 -12.38
N GLU A 510 19.56 3.26 -11.51
CA GLU A 510 19.04 2.94 -10.19
C GLU A 510 17.98 4.00 -9.86
N ILE A 511 17.03 3.62 -9.02
CA ILE A 511 16.03 4.53 -8.43
C ILE A 511 16.13 4.30 -6.92
N VAL A 512 16.47 5.33 -6.17
CA VAL A 512 16.60 5.23 -4.70
C VAL A 512 15.22 5.44 -4.08
N ALA A 513 14.54 4.32 -3.83
CA ALA A 513 13.27 4.32 -3.12
C ALA A 513 13.45 4.78 -1.66
N THR A 514 12.46 5.52 -1.17
CA THR A 514 12.41 6.07 0.18
C THR A 514 11.31 5.37 0.98
N LYS A 515 11.63 5.01 2.21
CA LYS A 515 10.65 4.64 3.22
C LYS A 515 10.29 5.90 4.03
N PHE A 516 9.09 6.44 3.82
CA PHE A 516 8.54 7.42 4.76
C PHE A 516 7.96 6.68 5.96
N GLY A 517 8.36 7.09 7.17
CA GLY A 517 7.89 6.50 8.42
C GLY A 517 6.48 6.96 8.77
N ASN A 518 5.47 6.66 7.95
CA ASN A 518 4.07 7.01 8.22
C ASN A 518 3.30 5.96 9.05
N ASP A 519 4.04 5.15 9.82
CA ASP A 519 3.59 4.77 11.16
C ASP A 519 4.12 5.83 12.13
N THR A 520 3.30 6.38 13.03
CA THR A 520 3.74 7.40 13.98
C THR A 520 4.74 6.80 14.97
N ARG A 521 6.01 6.82 14.57
CA ARG A 521 7.11 6.11 15.23
C ARG A 521 7.47 6.73 16.58
N PRO A 522 8.05 5.97 17.52
CA PRO A 522 8.69 6.51 18.72
C PRO A 522 9.56 7.75 18.45
N SER A 523 10.37 7.74 17.39
CA SER A 523 11.18 8.90 16.97
C SER A 523 10.37 10.13 16.53
N GLN A 524 9.21 9.94 15.91
CA GLN A 524 8.32 11.03 15.50
C GLN A 524 7.52 11.59 16.66
N ILE A 525 6.95 10.72 17.51
CA ILE A 525 6.27 11.15 18.73
C ILE A 525 7.27 11.90 19.62
N ARG A 526 8.51 11.40 19.74
CA ARG A 526 9.62 12.10 20.40
C ARG A 526 9.80 13.51 19.83
N ARG A 527 9.91 13.65 18.51
CA ARG A 527 10.10 14.95 17.87
C ARG A 527 8.92 15.90 18.15
N MET A 528 7.68 15.42 18.05
CA MET A 528 6.49 16.22 18.36
C MET A 528 6.48 16.68 19.83
N LEU A 529 6.90 15.82 20.77
CA LEU A 529 7.06 16.19 22.17
C LEU A 529 8.21 17.21 22.38
N GLU A 530 9.33 17.05 21.70
CA GLU A 530 10.47 17.97 21.76
C GLU A 530 10.13 19.35 21.17
N ASP A 531 9.38 19.40 20.05
CA ASP A 531 8.84 20.62 19.44
C ASP A 531 7.83 21.33 20.39
N ASP A 532 7.13 20.57 21.25
CA ASP A 532 6.21 21.02 22.30
C ASP A 532 6.90 21.30 23.68
N ASP A 533 8.24 21.48 23.73
CA ASP A 533 9.03 21.73 24.96
C ASP A 533 8.93 20.61 26.03
N MET A 534 8.90 19.35 25.56
CA MET A 534 8.96 18.12 26.37
C MET A 534 10.17 17.27 25.95
N SER A 535 11.30 17.47 26.63
CA SER A 535 12.56 16.76 26.40
C SER A 535 12.47 15.24 26.57
N VAL A 536 13.04 14.46 25.65
CA VAL A 536 13.10 12.99 25.75
C VAL A 536 14.56 12.50 25.82
N ASP A 537 15.01 12.02 26.97
CA ASP A 537 16.36 11.47 27.17
C ASP A 537 16.53 10.05 26.60
N ASP A 538 15.46 9.25 26.64
CA ASP A 538 15.43 7.82 26.29
C ASP A 538 14.07 7.47 25.65
N ALA A 539 14.07 6.62 24.63
CA ALA A 539 12.87 6.27 23.86
C ALA A 539 12.98 4.84 23.30
N PRO A 540 11.86 4.15 23.05
CA PRO A 540 11.89 2.86 22.35
C PRO A 540 12.49 3.01 20.96
N GLU A 541 13.19 1.98 20.49
CA GLU A 541 13.58 1.87 19.08
C GLU A 541 12.32 1.83 18.19
N ASP A 542 12.42 2.41 16.98
CA ASP A 542 11.28 2.51 16.06
C ASP A 542 10.76 1.13 15.59
N GLU A 543 11.63 0.12 15.65
CA GLU A 543 11.39 -1.26 15.19
C GLU A 543 11.88 -2.25 16.25
N GLY A 544 11.37 -3.49 16.22
CA GLY A 544 11.74 -4.54 17.18
C GLY A 544 10.55 -5.12 17.99
N GLN A 545 10.84 -6.16 18.77
CA GLN A 545 9.83 -6.86 19.57
C GLN A 545 9.42 -6.02 20.80
N GLY A 546 8.24 -5.39 20.73
CA GLY A 546 7.74 -4.46 21.76
C GLY A 546 7.62 -3.01 21.28
N SER A 547 8.10 -2.74 20.06
CA SER A 547 7.80 -1.62 19.17
C SER A 547 6.35 -1.11 19.29
N PRO A 548 6.00 0.08 19.85
CA PRO A 548 4.60 0.50 19.83
C PRO A 548 4.21 0.92 18.40
N ARG A 549 3.24 0.22 17.82
CA ARG A 549 2.75 0.45 16.45
C ARG A 549 1.53 1.38 16.43
N GLN A 550 1.33 2.12 15.34
CA GLN A 550 0.13 2.93 15.14
C GLN A 550 -1.11 2.03 15.03
N THR A 551 -2.15 2.36 15.78
CA THR A 551 -3.44 1.67 15.73
C THR A 551 -4.58 2.64 15.94
N TYR A 552 -5.63 2.44 15.16
CA TYR A 552 -6.87 3.21 15.17
C TYR A 552 -7.96 2.50 16.00
N ASN A 553 -7.66 1.34 16.61
CA ASN A 553 -8.54 0.67 17.56
C ASN A 553 -7.74 0.14 18.75
N PHE A 554 -7.35 1.06 19.62
CA PHE A 554 -6.53 0.77 20.78
C PHE A 554 -7.37 0.15 21.91
N ALA A 555 -7.27 -1.17 22.11
CA ALA A 555 -8.05 -1.91 23.10
C ALA A 555 -7.31 -2.11 24.44
N PRO A 556 -8.02 -2.38 25.55
CA PRO A 556 -7.42 -2.85 26.80
C PRO A 556 -6.42 -3.99 26.57
N GLY A 557 -5.25 -3.91 27.22
CA GLY A 557 -4.18 -4.88 27.05
C GLY A 557 -3.26 -4.64 25.85
N TYR A 558 -3.48 -3.63 25.02
CA TYR A 558 -2.54 -3.23 23.96
C TYR A 558 -1.38 -2.41 24.54
N HIS A 559 -0.26 -2.33 23.82
CA HIS A 559 0.92 -1.57 24.23
C HIS A 559 0.91 -0.18 23.61
N GLY A 560 1.00 0.84 24.45
CA GLY A 560 0.91 2.26 24.07
C GLY A 560 2.12 3.06 24.53
N VAL A 561 2.27 4.24 23.96
CA VAL A 561 3.39 5.14 24.22
C VAL A 561 3.12 5.95 25.49
N VAL A 562 4.00 5.79 26.48
CA VAL A 562 3.93 6.48 27.77
C VAL A 562 5.17 7.33 27.98
N TYR A 563 4.98 8.64 28.15
CA TYR A 563 6.02 9.59 28.52
C TYR A 563 6.05 9.75 30.06
N ARG A 564 7.22 9.55 30.68
CA ARG A 564 7.36 9.47 32.14
C ARG A 564 8.75 9.91 32.60
N ALA A 565 8.87 10.36 33.85
CA ALA A 565 10.18 10.51 34.48
C ALA A 565 10.88 9.15 34.62
N ASP A 566 12.21 9.14 34.42
CA ASP A 566 13.02 7.96 34.67
C ASP A 566 13.23 7.79 36.19
N VAL A 567 12.56 6.78 36.75
CA VAL A 567 12.56 6.45 38.18
C VAL A 567 12.54 4.93 38.35
N PRO A 568 13.09 4.40 39.47
CA PRO A 568 13.26 2.96 39.64
C PRO A 568 11.96 2.14 39.59
N ASP A 569 12.05 0.93 39.04
CA ASP A 569 10.89 0.02 38.88
C ASP A 569 10.30 -0.50 40.20
N ARG A 570 11.05 -0.42 41.31
CA ARG A 570 10.60 -0.93 42.61
C ARG A 570 9.32 -0.19 43.04
N GLY A 571 8.40 -0.88 43.72
CA GLY A 571 7.20 -0.26 44.28
C GLY A 571 7.59 0.90 45.21
N ALA A 572 6.81 2.00 45.19
CA ALA A 572 7.14 3.23 45.94
C ALA A 572 6.85 3.10 47.45
N GLY A 573 7.51 2.15 48.11
CA GLY A 573 7.62 2.11 49.56
C GLY A 573 8.66 3.12 50.05
N HIS A 574 8.40 3.74 51.20
CA HIS A 574 9.37 4.62 51.86
C HIS A 574 10.74 3.95 52.00
N ARG A 575 11.82 4.73 51.79
CA ARG A 575 13.09 4.48 52.45
C ARG A 575 12.88 4.53 53.97
N ARG A 576 12.56 3.39 54.59
CA ARG A 576 12.89 3.17 55.99
C ARG A 576 14.34 2.73 56.05
N ASP A 577 15.16 3.64 56.51
CA ASP A 577 16.53 3.36 56.92
C ASP A 577 16.48 2.46 58.16
N GLN A 578 16.69 1.16 57.96
CA GLN A 578 16.89 0.18 59.02
C GLN A 578 18.01 -0.76 58.60
N GLY A 579 19.21 -0.50 59.11
CA GLY A 579 20.32 -1.42 58.99
C GLY A 579 20.12 -2.65 59.85
N THR A 580 20.06 -3.83 59.21
CA THR A 580 20.45 -5.10 59.82
C THR A 580 21.12 -5.97 58.76
N SER A 581 22.28 -6.50 59.09
CA SER A 581 23.14 -7.30 58.23
C SER A 581 22.65 -8.74 58.07
N GLN A 582 22.71 -9.28 56.85
CA GLN A 582 23.18 -10.65 56.64
C GLN A 582 23.74 -10.89 55.23
N GLN A 583 25.02 -11.28 55.23
CA GLN A 583 25.82 -12.00 54.22
C GLN A 583 25.09 -13.24 53.66
N ASP A 584 25.43 -13.86 52.53
CA ASP A 584 26.32 -13.65 51.37
C ASP A 584 25.59 -14.41 50.21
N ASN A 585 25.83 -14.29 48.89
CA ASN A 585 27.09 -14.57 48.20
C ASN A 585 26.89 -14.34 46.68
N ALA A 586 27.65 -13.43 46.05
CA ALA A 586 27.87 -13.41 44.60
C ALA A 586 29.14 -12.60 44.30
N THR A 587 30.11 -13.25 43.66
CA THR A 587 31.50 -12.77 43.49
C THR A 587 31.64 -11.49 42.68
N SER A 588 32.58 -10.65 43.12
CA SER A 588 33.01 -9.40 42.51
C SER A 588 33.93 -9.54 41.30
N GLU A 589 33.79 -8.63 40.32
CA GLU A 589 34.94 -8.02 39.63
C GLU A 589 34.81 -6.49 39.56
N ALA A 590 35.95 -5.80 39.48
CA ALA A 590 36.13 -4.37 39.82
C ALA A 590 37.43 -3.83 39.16
N ILE A 591 37.74 -2.53 39.09
CA ILE A 591 37.16 -1.29 39.67
C ILE A 591 37.54 -0.11 38.73
N SER A 592 36.75 0.96 38.53
CA SER A 592 36.85 2.21 39.33
C SER A 592 36.20 3.40 38.60
N SER A 593 35.46 4.25 39.30
CA SER A 593 35.73 5.71 39.40
C SER A 593 34.63 6.40 40.21
N GLN A 594 34.99 6.93 41.39
CA GLN A 594 34.11 7.84 42.12
C GLN A 594 34.16 9.24 41.51
N PRO A 595 33.19 10.10 41.87
CA PRO A 595 33.63 11.31 42.55
C PRO A 595 32.99 11.53 43.92
N LYS A 596 33.81 11.98 44.87
CA LYS A 596 33.38 12.77 46.04
C LYS A 596 33.67 14.24 45.73
N SER A 597 32.64 15.09 45.69
CA SER A 597 32.73 16.50 46.13
C SER A 597 31.37 17.17 46.02
N ASN A 598 31.13 18.15 46.90
CA ASN A 598 29.95 19.00 46.84
C ASN A 598 29.95 19.84 45.55
N GLU A 599 28.99 19.60 44.67
CA GLU A 599 28.44 20.64 43.81
C GLU A 599 26.91 20.60 43.93
N SER A 600 26.31 21.76 44.15
CA SER A 600 24.86 21.95 44.03
C SER A 600 24.48 22.07 42.54
N GLY A 601 24.80 21.05 41.76
CA GLY A 601 24.30 20.90 40.40
C GLY A 601 22.84 20.47 40.46
N ASP A 602 21.95 21.25 39.84
CA ASP A 602 20.57 20.83 39.66
C ASP A 602 20.56 19.62 38.71
N VAL A 603 20.36 18.42 39.27
CA VAL A 603 20.20 17.21 38.48
C VAL A 603 18.86 17.34 37.76
N SER A 604 18.93 17.78 36.49
CA SER A 604 17.81 17.89 35.58
C SER A 604 17.05 16.56 35.55
N VAL A 605 15.73 16.62 35.74
CA VAL A 605 14.88 15.42 35.68
C VAL A 605 14.99 14.83 34.29
N LYS A 606 15.36 13.56 34.21
CA LYS A 606 15.34 12.81 32.95
C LYS A 606 13.96 12.27 32.67
N TYR A 607 13.53 12.40 31.43
CA TYR A 607 12.24 11.88 30.96
C TYR A 607 12.44 10.89 29.83
N LYS A 608 11.59 9.87 29.78
CA LYS A 608 11.66 8.84 28.75
C LYS A 608 10.30 8.47 28.21
N MET A 609 10.29 8.05 26.96
CA MET A 609 9.18 7.34 26.36
C MET A 609 9.35 5.85 26.62
N GLN A 610 8.24 5.15 26.84
CA GLN A 610 8.26 3.71 27.11
C GLN A 610 7.01 3.05 26.52
N SER A 611 7.19 1.90 25.86
CA SER A 611 6.09 1.02 25.48
C SER A 611 5.57 0.30 26.73
N MET A 612 4.28 0.47 27.06
CA MET A 612 3.66 -0.08 28.27
C MET A 612 2.26 -0.61 27.96
N GLN A 613 1.78 -1.62 28.70
CA GLN A 613 0.46 -2.21 28.47
C GLN A 613 -0.67 -1.42 29.15
N TRP A 614 -1.79 -1.19 28.45
CA TRP A 614 -2.96 -0.53 29.04
C TRP A 614 -3.78 -1.47 29.91
N GLY A 615 -4.08 -1.04 31.14
CA GLY A 615 -4.66 -1.85 32.21
C GLY A 615 -3.59 -2.10 33.27
N LEU A 616 -3.64 -1.34 34.37
CA LEU A 616 -2.56 -1.37 35.35
C LEU A 616 -2.55 -2.67 36.16
N ILE A 617 -1.36 -3.25 36.29
CA ILE A 617 -1.05 -4.42 37.11
C ILE A 617 -0.05 -4.00 38.19
N PRO A 618 -0.44 -3.97 39.48
CA PRO A 618 0.46 -3.56 40.55
C PRO A 618 1.64 -4.51 40.76
N PHE A 619 2.80 -4.00 41.20
CA PHE A 619 4.05 -4.74 41.34
C PHE A 619 4.00 -5.96 42.29
N TRP A 620 3.04 -6.01 43.20
CA TRP A 620 2.82 -7.16 44.10
C TRP A 620 2.10 -8.33 43.43
N THR A 621 1.63 -8.16 42.19
CA THR A 621 0.96 -9.21 41.41
C THR A 621 1.98 -10.25 40.95
N LYS A 622 1.82 -11.50 41.43
CA LYS A 622 2.78 -12.60 41.20
C LYS A 622 2.46 -13.55 40.05
N ARG A 623 1.25 -13.47 39.51
CA ARG A 623 0.74 -14.31 38.42
C ARG A 623 -0.16 -13.47 37.53
N ASP A 624 -0.33 -13.85 36.26
CA ASP A 624 -1.22 -13.15 35.34
C ASP A 624 -2.65 -13.04 35.92
N PRO A 625 -3.19 -11.82 36.13
CA PRO A 625 -4.52 -11.62 36.70
C PRO A 625 -5.66 -11.82 35.68
N GLY A 626 -5.33 -12.04 34.40
CA GLY A 626 -6.26 -12.25 33.30
C GLY A 626 -6.98 -10.99 32.82
N TYR A 627 -7.49 -11.06 31.59
CA TYR A 627 -8.15 -9.94 30.90
C TYR A 627 -9.34 -9.34 31.66
N SER A 628 -10.10 -10.14 32.40
CA SER A 628 -11.27 -9.70 33.19
C SER A 628 -10.89 -8.89 34.45
N THR A 629 -9.64 -8.99 34.90
CA THR A 629 -9.09 -8.14 35.97
C THR A 629 -8.39 -6.92 35.38
N LEU A 630 -7.63 -7.11 34.30
CA LEU A 630 -6.94 -6.06 33.53
C LEU A 630 -7.91 -4.97 33.03
N SER A 631 -9.06 -5.37 32.49
CA SER A 631 -10.09 -4.46 31.99
C SER A 631 -10.72 -3.57 33.06
N LYS A 632 -10.57 -3.90 34.36
CA LYS A 632 -11.08 -3.08 35.48
C LYS A 632 -10.09 -2.00 35.91
N THR A 633 -8.85 -2.05 35.44
CA THR A 633 -7.75 -1.15 35.83
C THR A 633 -7.27 -0.23 34.69
N ILE A 634 -7.98 -0.21 33.55
CA ILE A 634 -7.68 0.67 32.40
C ILE A 634 -7.85 2.17 32.70
N ASN A 635 -8.83 2.50 33.55
CA ASN A 635 -9.15 3.87 33.93
C ASN A 635 -9.18 4.01 35.47
N CYS A 636 -8.49 5.02 35.97
CA CYS A 636 -8.59 5.50 37.35
C CYS A 636 -9.53 6.72 37.39
N ARG A 637 -10.26 6.90 38.49
CA ARG A 637 -11.03 8.13 38.75
C ARG A 637 -10.24 9.07 39.65
N ASP A 638 -10.23 10.35 39.33
CA ASP A 638 -9.63 11.44 40.14
C ASP A 638 -10.10 11.45 41.61
N ASP A 639 -11.39 11.20 41.86
CA ASP A 639 -11.99 11.08 43.19
C ASP A 639 -11.28 10.02 44.06
N SER A 640 -10.92 8.89 43.46
CA SER A 640 -10.26 7.75 44.09
C SER A 640 -8.79 8.05 44.41
N LEU A 641 -8.23 9.11 43.83
CA LEU A 641 -6.88 9.59 44.14
C LEU A 641 -6.87 10.50 45.37
N SER A 642 -7.96 11.20 45.68
CA SER A 642 -8.09 12.03 46.89
C SER A 642 -8.15 11.23 48.19
N THR A 643 -8.60 9.97 48.15
CA THR A 643 -8.78 9.12 49.34
C THR A 643 -7.47 8.41 49.74
N PRO A 644 -7.08 8.38 51.03
CA PRO A 644 -5.97 7.56 51.52
C PRO A 644 -6.25 6.06 51.36
N GLY A 645 -5.27 5.30 50.85
CA GLY A 645 -5.41 3.86 50.62
C GLY A 645 -5.97 3.49 49.24
N GLY A 646 -6.27 2.20 49.07
CA GLY A 646 -6.71 1.61 47.80
C GLY A 646 -5.59 1.23 46.83
N MET A 647 -5.95 0.60 45.70
CA MET A 647 -5.03 -0.01 44.73
C MET A 647 -3.98 0.96 44.17
N TRP A 648 -4.32 2.24 44.03
CA TRP A 648 -3.46 3.27 43.42
C TRP A 648 -2.38 3.83 44.37
N SER A 649 -2.43 3.49 45.67
CA SER A 649 -1.65 4.17 46.73
C SER A 649 -0.16 4.25 46.45
N THR A 650 0.43 3.16 45.94
CA THR A 650 1.87 3.04 45.69
C THR A 650 2.31 3.73 44.39
N MET A 651 1.38 4.12 43.52
CA MET A 651 1.69 4.87 42.29
C MET A 651 1.58 6.38 42.51
N LYS A 652 0.68 6.82 43.41
CA LYS A 652 0.54 8.23 43.85
C LYS A 652 1.89 8.85 44.28
N ALA A 653 2.77 8.04 44.89
CA ALA A 653 4.04 8.46 45.48
C ALA A 653 5.23 8.60 44.50
N GLY A 654 5.02 8.48 43.18
CA GLY A 654 6.08 8.74 42.20
C GLY A 654 5.97 8.00 40.86
N LYS A 655 4.96 7.15 40.65
CA LYS A 655 4.71 6.48 39.37
C LYS A 655 3.58 7.13 38.57
N ARG A 656 3.73 8.44 38.36
CA ARG A 656 2.89 9.26 37.48
C ARG A 656 3.47 9.23 36.06
N CYS A 657 2.62 9.31 35.05
CA CYS A 657 3.01 9.35 33.64
C CYS A 657 2.03 10.18 32.80
N ILE A 658 2.39 10.38 31.53
CA ILE A 658 1.54 10.88 30.45
C ILE A 658 1.37 9.76 29.42
N VAL A 659 0.12 9.46 29.06
CA VAL A 659 -0.20 8.55 27.95
C VAL A 659 -0.44 9.41 26.71
N VAL A 660 0.25 9.10 25.61
CA VAL A 660 0.23 9.91 24.39
C VAL A 660 -0.68 9.27 23.34
N ALA A 661 -1.56 10.06 22.73
CA ALA A 661 -2.47 9.61 21.65
C ALA A 661 -2.87 10.76 20.70
N GLN A 662 -3.45 10.45 19.54
CA GLN A 662 -4.08 11.45 18.66
C GLN A 662 -5.49 11.87 19.13
N GLY A 663 -6.16 11.01 19.90
CA GLY A 663 -7.53 11.21 20.37
C GLY A 663 -8.04 10.00 21.15
N PHE A 664 -9.33 9.99 21.50
CA PHE A 664 -9.99 8.86 22.16
C PHE A 664 -11.42 8.66 21.67
N TYR A 665 -11.96 7.47 21.86
CA TYR A 665 -13.35 7.13 21.55
C TYR A 665 -14.24 7.18 22.80
N GLU A 666 -15.47 7.66 22.64
CA GLU A 666 -16.54 7.52 23.64
C GLU A 666 -17.90 7.31 22.95
N TRP A 667 -18.83 6.59 23.59
CA TRP A 667 -20.07 6.12 22.97
C TRP A 667 -21.30 6.88 23.49
N LEU A 668 -21.95 7.61 22.58
CA LEU A 668 -23.27 8.19 22.83
C LEU A 668 -24.31 7.07 23.00
N LYS A 669 -24.99 7.04 24.14
CA LYS A 669 -25.95 5.99 24.52
C LYS A 669 -27.39 6.46 24.31
N ASN A 670 -28.00 6.03 23.21
CA ASN A 670 -29.41 6.30 22.89
C ASN A 670 -30.24 5.04 23.17
N GLY A 671 -30.63 4.86 24.44
CA GLY A 671 -31.33 3.65 24.88
C GLY A 671 -30.46 2.40 24.78
N LYS A 672 -30.81 1.47 23.87
CA LYS A 672 -29.99 0.27 23.58
C LYS A 672 -28.90 0.52 22.54
N GLU A 673 -29.01 1.59 21.75
CA GLU A 673 -28.05 1.90 20.69
C GLU A 673 -26.85 2.67 21.25
N LYS A 674 -25.66 2.36 20.73
CA LYS A 674 -24.40 3.04 21.05
C LYS A 674 -23.75 3.54 19.77
N THR A 675 -23.44 4.83 19.70
CA THR A 675 -22.75 5.44 18.55
C THR A 675 -21.37 5.94 18.99
N PRO A 676 -20.28 5.35 18.49
CA PRO A 676 -18.93 5.82 18.81
C PRO A 676 -18.72 7.22 18.24
N HIS A 677 -18.10 8.08 19.04
CA HIS A 677 -17.59 9.37 18.64
C HIS A 677 -16.09 9.38 18.89
N PHE A 678 -15.32 9.94 17.97
CA PHE A 678 -13.90 10.23 18.17
C PHE A 678 -13.75 11.66 18.66
N VAL A 679 -12.90 11.84 19.66
CA VAL A 679 -12.60 13.12 20.30
C VAL A 679 -11.10 13.39 20.15
N LYS A 680 -10.75 14.49 19.50
CA LYS A 680 -9.37 14.97 19.36
C LYS A 680 -9.24 16.45 19.73
N ARG A 681 -8.01 16.96 19.84
CA ARG A 681 -7.78 18.41 20.00
C ARG A 681 -8.07 19.12 18.69
N LYS A 682 -8.67 20.31 18.75
CA LYS A 682 -8.98 21.10 17.55
C LYS A 682 -7.75 21.81 16.96
N ASP A 683 -6.70 22.01 17.77
CA ASP A 683 -5.42 22.60 17.37
C ASP A 683 -4.46 21.62 16.67
N GLY A 684 -4.77 20.33 16.64
CA GLY A 684 -3.93 19.29 16.02
C GLY A 684 -2.78 18.76 16.88
N GLN A 685 -2.59 19.26 18.12
CA GLN A 685 -1.59 18.71 19.04
C GLN A 685 -1.99 17.32 19.55
N LEU A 686 -1.02 16.58 20.10
CA LEU A 686 -1.25 15.28 20.73
C LEU A 686 -2.03 15.41 22.05
N MET A 687 -2.84 14.38 22.34
CA MET A 687 -3.43 14.17 23.66
C MET A 687 -2.35 13.70 24.65
N CYS A 688 -2.10 14.52 25.67
CA CYS A 688 -1.28 14.13 26.82
C CYS A 688 -2.19 13.79 28.01
N PHE A 689 -2.64 12.53 28.10
CA PHE A 689 -3.50 12.09 29.19
C PHE A 689 -2.71 11.84 30.49
N ALA A 690 -3.14 12.40 31.62
CA ALA A 690 -2.55 12.08 32.91
C ALA A 690 -2.83 10.61 33.28
N GLY A 691 -1.78 9.88 33.69
CA GLY A 691 -1.87 8.46 34.01
C GLY A 691 -1.01 8.05 35.21
N LEU A 692 -1.23 6.82 35.68
CA LEU A 692 -0.36 6.14 36.64
C LEU A 692 0.19 4.87 35.98
N TRP A 693 1.41 4.47 36.35
CA TRP A 693 2.05 3.25 35.84
C TRP A 693 2.57 2.36 36.98
N ASP A 694 2.81 1.10 36.68
CA ASP A 694 3.59 0.21 37.53
C ASP A 694 4.31 -0.89 36.73
N CYS A 695 5.19 -1.63 37.40
CA CYS A 695 5.97 -2.72 36.82
C CYS A 695 5.80 -3.98 37.68
N ALA A 696 5.22 -5.03 37.12
CA ALA A 696 5.08 -6.33 37.75
C ALA A 696 6.07 -7.34 37.16
N GLN A 697 6.49 -8.32 37.96
CA GLN A 697 7.26 -9.47 37.51
C GLN A 697 6.62 -10.72 38.12
N TYR A 698 6.16 -11.62 37.25
CA TYR A 698 5.50 -12.86 37.65
C TYR A 698 6.52 -13.93 38.05
N GLU A 699 6.06 -14.94 38.80
CA GLU A 699 6.92 -16.04 39.28
C GLU A 699 7.36 -17.00 38.16
N ASP A 700 6.64 -17.00 37.04
CA ASP A 700 6.79 -17.89 35.89
C ASP A 700 7.36 -17.21 34.63
N ALA A 701 7.60 -15.89 34.67
CA ALA A 701 8.13 -15.11 33.55
C ALA A 701 9.47 -14.46 33.90
N GLN A 702 10.46 -14.51 32.99
CA GLN A 702 11.71 -13.78 33.19
C GLN A 702 11.55 -12.27 32.99
N ASP A 703 10.62 -11.86 32.12
CA ASP A 703 10.44 -10.47 31.72
C ASP A 703 9.57 -9.66 32.70
N LYS A 704 9.91 -8.37 32.82
CA LYS A 704 9.12 -7.37 33.53
C LYS A 704 7.97 -6.87 32.66
N ARG A 705 6.77 -6.77 33.24
CA ARG A 705 5.59 -6.23 32.57
C ARG A 705 5.28 -4.82 33.06
N TYR A 706 5.54 -3.85 32.19
CA TYR A 706 5.21 -2.44 32.42
C TYR A 706 3.76 -2.16 32.01
N THR A 707 2.99 -1.53 32.89
CA THR A 707 1.55 -1.33 32.69
C THR A 707 1.08 0.04 33.17
N TYR A 708 -0.02 0.56 32.62
CA TYR A 708 -0.55 1.88 32.95
C TYR A 708 -2.08 1.97 32.99
N THR A 709 -2.57 3.03 33.63
CA THR A 709 -3.99 3.42 33.70
C THR A 709 -4.13 4.90 33.35
N ILE A 710 -5.24 5.26 32.69
CA ILE A 710 -5.57 6.66 32.36
C ILE A 710 -6.43 7.25 33.49
N ILE A 711 -6.11 8.47 33.94
CA ILE A 711 -6.93 9.16 34.93
C ILE A 711 -8.07 9.88 34.22
N THR A 712 -9.28 9.68 34.75
CA THR A 712 -10.51 10.35 34.31
C THR A 712 -10.98 11.34 35.36
N THR A 713 -11.60 12.41 34.90
CA THR A 713 -12.27 13.46 35.68
C THR A 713 -13.68 13.70 35.10
N ASP A 714 -14.43 14.66 35.64
CA ASP A 714 -15.74 15.04 35.13
C ASP A 714 -15.65 15.61 33.71
N SER A 715 -16.69 15.43 32.90
CA SER A 715 -16.70 15.97 31.53
C SER A 715 -16.89 17.49 31.51
N ASN A 716 -16.14 18.13 30.61
CA ASN A 716 -16.32 19.55 30.31
C ASN A 716 -17.64 19.78 29.54
N LYS A 717 -18.02 21.05 29.35
CA LYS A 717 -19.26 21.42 28.64
C LYS A 717 -19.34 20.90 27.20
N GLN A 718 -18.21 20.66 26.54
CA GLN A 718 -18.15 20.18 25.16
C GLN A 718 -18.51 18.69 25.06
N LEU A 719 -18.13 17.87 26.05
CA LEU A 719 -18.36 16.42 26.05
C LEU A 719 -19.53 15.95 26.92
N LYS A 720 -20.18 16.85 27.66
CA LYS A 720 -21.25 16.49 28.62
C LYS A 720 -22.51 15.89 27.98
N PHE A 721 -22.71 16.07 26.67
CA PHE A 721 -23.77 15.38 25.92
C PHE A 721 -23.44 13.91 25.64
N LEU A 722 -22.13 13.57 25.64
CA LEU A 722 -21.60 12.28 25.22
C LEU A 722 -21.37 11.35 26.42
N HIS A 723 -20.75 11.87 27.48
CA HIS A 723 -20.49 11.12 28.72
C HIS A 723 -20.25 12.05 29.93
N ASP A 724 -20.46 11.55 31.15
CA ASP A 724 -20.25 12.31 32.40
C ASP A 724 -18.76 12.47 32.79
N ARG A 725 -17.87 11.69 32.14
CA ARG A 725 -16.45 11.61 32.49
C ARG A 725 -15.59 11.67 31.24
N MET A 726 -14.41 12.28 31.34
CA MET A 726 -13.40 12.36 30.28
C MET A 726 -11.99 12.08 30.84
N PRO A 727 -11.00 11.71 30.01
CA PRO A 727 -9.61 11.71 30.41
C PRO A 727 -9.14 13.09 30.91
N VAL A 728 -8.28 13.12 31.92
CA VAL A 728 -7.55 14.33 32.31
C VAL A 728 -6.50 14.61 31.23
N ILE A 729 -6.67 15.68 30.47
CA ILE A 729 -5.73 16.11 29.42
C ILE A 729 -4.90 17.28 29.96
N LEU A 730 -3.58 17.14 29.96
CA LEU A 730 -2.66 18.23 30.26
C LEU A 730 -2.12 18.82 28.96
N ASN A 731 -1.78 20.11 28.94
CA ASN A 731 -1.19 20.73 27.76
C ASN A 731 0.29 20.32 27.62
N PRO A 732 0.78 20.02 26.40
CA PRO A 732 2.20 19.81 26.14
C PRO A 732 3.06 20.99 26.63
N GLY A 733 4.30 20.71 27.05
CA GLY A 733 5.26 21.71 27.58
C GLY A 733 4.89 22.41 28.90
N SER A 734 3.63 22.31 29.34
CA SER A 734 3.06 23.13 30.41
C SER A 734 3.69 22.93 31.79
N LYS A 735 3.56 23.95 32.65
CA LYS A 735 4.01 23.89 34.05
C LYS A 735 3.24 22.82 34.82
N GLU A 736 1.97 22.64 34.49
CA GLU A 736 1.06 21.62 35.03
C GLU A 736 1.58 20.21 34.71
N LEU A 737 1.95 19.95 33.46
CA LEU A 737 2.54 18.67 33.04
C LEU A 737 3.89 18.41 33.71
N LYS A 738 4.76 19.43 33.76
CA LYS A 738 6.07 19.34 34.44
C LYS A 738 5.91 19.10 35.95
N THR A 739 4.89 19.70 36.59
CA THR A 739 4.53 19.48 38.01
C THR A 739 3.96 18.07 38.24
N TRP A 740 3.14 17.58 37.32
CA TRP A 740 2.58 16.22 37.35
C TRP A 740 3.67 15.15 37.29
N LEU A 741 4.66 15.31 36.40
CA LEU A 741 5.74 14.33 36.22
C LEU A 741 6.94 14.49 37.16
N ASP A 742 6.99 15.54 37.99
CA ASP A 742 8.11 15.81 38.90
C ASP A 742 8.36 14.63 39.86
N PRO A 743 9.49 13.92 39.76
CA PRO A 743 9.80 12.76 40.59
C PRO A 743 10.29 13.17 41.99
N LYS A 744 10.53 14.46 42.26
CA LYS A 744 10.86 14.99 43.58
C LYS A 744 9.62 15.08 44.50
N ARG A 745 8.40 14.85 43.96
CA ARG A 745 7.11 14.92 44.68
C ARG A 745 6.58 13.53 45.04
N TYR A 746 7.00 13.04 46.22
CA TYR A 746 6.67 11.71 46.76
C TYR A 746 5.32 11.64 47.51
N GLU A 747 4.71 12.78 47.83
CA GLU A 747 3.44 12.85 48.55
C GLU A 747 2.30 13.34 47.64
N TRP A 748 1.10 12.81 47.85
CA TRP A 748 -0.09 13.24 47.12
C TRP A 748 -0.61 14.57 47.68
N SER A 749 -0.04 15.66 47.17
CA SER A 749 -0.38 17.02 47.57
C SER A 749 -1.71 17.51 46.97
N LYS A 750 -2.32 18.53 47.60
CA LYS A 750 -3.47 19.23 47.02
C LYS A 750 -3.17 19.80 45.63
N GLU A 751 -1.95 20.33 45.42
CA GLU A 751 -1.51 20.83 44.11
C GLU A 751 -1.63 19.77 43.01
N LEU A 752 -1.22 18.52 43.27
CA LEU A 752 -1.39 17.40 42.32
C LEU A 752 -2.87 17.02 42.09
N GLN A 753 -3.71 17.11 43.12
CA GLN A 753 -5.15 16.85 42.99
C GLN A 753 -5.84 17.94 42.16
N ASP A 754 -5.48 19.21 42.37
CA ASP A 754 -6.05 20.38 41.67
C ASP A 754 -5.70 20.40 40.16
N LEU A 755 -4.69 19.62 39.71
CA LEU A 755 -4.40 19.38 38.29
C LEU A 755 -5.40 18.43 37.61
N LEU A 756 -6.11 17.58 38.36
CA LEU A 756 -7.03 16.57 37.82
C LEU A 756 -8.41 17.18 37.55
N LYS A 757 -8.44 18.16 36.64
CA LYS A 757 -9.62 18.95 36.27
C LYS A 757 -10.04 18.69 34.80
N PRO A 758 -11.30 18.98 34.42
CA PRO A 758 -11.75 18.86 33.03
C PRO A 758 -10.93 19.76 32.11
N PHE A 759 -10.65 19.28 30.88
CA PHE A 759 -9.87 20.05 29.90
C PHE A 759 -10.59 21.34 29.48
N ASP A 760 -9.84 22.45 29.45
CA ASP A 760 -10.33 23.81 29.22
C ASP A 760 -10.11 24.33 27.79
N GLY A 761 -9.31 23.65 26.97
CA GLY A 761 -9.12 23.96 25.54
C GLY A 761 -10.24 23.46 24.61
N GLU A 762 -10.14 23.80 23.32
CA GLU A 762 -11.12 23.38 22.30
C GLU A 762 -10.91 21.93 21.83
N LEU A 763 -12.00 21.15 21.81
CA LEU A 763 -12.02 19.78 21.32
C LEU A 763 -12.88 19.68 20.06
N GLU A 764 -12.47 18.81 19.14
CA GLU A 764 -13.30 18.36 18.04
C GLU A 764 -13.89 16.98 18.41
N CYS A 765 -15.21 16.81 18.23
CA CYS A 765 -15.92 15.58 18.57
C CYS A 765 -16.95 15.26 17.49
N TYR A 766 -16.84 14.08 16.87
CA TYR A 766 -17.73 13.65 15.79
C TYR A 766 -17.98 12.15 15.80
N ALA A 767 -19.15 11.73 15.30
CA ALA A 767 -19.50 10.32 15.16
C ALA A 767 -18.58 9.61 14.15
N VAL A 768 -18.17 8.38 14.44
CA VAL A 768 -17.28 7.53 13.62
C VAL A 768 -17.90 6.15 13.35
N SER A 769 -17.22 5.31 12.57
CA SER A 769 -17.73 3.98 12.20
C SER A 769 -18.03 3.11 13.44
N LYS A 770 -19.18 2.42 13.44
CA LYS A 770 -19.56 1.46 14.48
C LYS A 770 -18.61 0.26 14.58
N GLU A 771 -17.85 -0.02 13.53
CA GLU A 771 -16.90 -1.14 13.44
C GLU A 771 -15.73 -1.04 14.44
N VAL A 772 -15.40 0.16 14.93
CA VAL A 772 -14.40 0.34 16.00
C VAL A 772 -14.79 -0.38 17.30
N GLY A 773 -16.09 -0.66 17.51
CA GLY A 773 -16.58 -1.43 18.66
C GLY A 773 -16.20 -2.92 18.65
N LYS A 774 -15.64 -3.45 17.56
CA LYS A 774 -15.16 -4.84 17.46
C LYS A 774 -13.66 -4.88 17.72
N VAL A 775 -13.28 -5.45 18.87
CA VAL A 775 -11.87 -5.63 19.26
C VAL A 775 -11.15 -6.50 18.22
N GLY A 776 -9.99 -6.03 17.73
CA GLY A 776 -9.20 -6.70 16.70
C GLY A 776 -9.33 -6.10 15.29
N ASN A 777 -10.42 -5.37 15.01
CA ASN A 777 -10.49 -4.58 13.77
C ASN A 777 -9.59 -3.34 13.89
N ASN A 778 -8.75 -3.04 12.91
CA ASN A 778 -7.92 -1.82 12.87
C ASN A 778 -8.04 -1.15 11.50
N SER A 779 -8.39 0.15 11.44
CA SER A 779 -8.53 0.88 10.16
C SER A 779 -8.42 2.39 10.34
N PRO A 780 -7.70 3.12 9.47
CA PRO A 780 -7.66 4.60 9.50
C PRO A 780 -9.04 5.24 9.33
N SER A 781 -9.99 4.52 8.71
CA SER A 781 -11.39 4.98 8.59
C SER A 781 -12.09 5.23 9.94
N PHE A 782 -11.57 4.67 11.05
CA PHE A 782 -12.19 4.78 12.37
C PHE A 782 -12.02 6.15 13.01
N ILE A 783 -11.11 7.01 12.52
CA ILE A 783 -10.98 8.41 12.95
C ILE A 783 -11.62 9.41 11.97
N ILE A 784 -12.29 8.93 10.92
CA ILE A 784 -12.96 9.77 9.91
C ILE A 784 -14.43 10.01 10.30
N PRO A 785 -14.96 11.26 10.26
CA PRO A 785 -16.35 11.54 10.63
C PRO A 785 -17.37 10.82 9.73
N VAL A 786 -18.40 10.16 10.28
CA VAL A 786 -19.49 9.51 9.51
C VAL A 786 -20.26 10.50 8.62
N ALA A 787 -20.35 11.76 9.05
CA ALA A 787 -20.99 12.82 8.29
C ALA A 787 -20.15 13.35 7.11
N SER A 788 -18.85 13.04 7.05
CA SER A 788 -17.95 13.44 5.96
C SER A 788 -18.34 12.81 4.62
N LYS A 789 -17.94 13.43 3.51
CA LYS A 789 -18.09 12.82 2.18
C LYS A 789 -17.24 11.56 2.03
N GLU A 790 -16.06 11.51 2.65
CA GLU A 790 -15.15 10.36 2.67
C GLU A 790 -15.80 9.12 3.29
N ASN A 791 -16.45 9.27 4.46
CA ASN A 791 -17.08 8.14 5.11
C ASN A 791 -18.43 7.74 4.45
N LYS A 792 -19.10 8.67 3.74
CA LYS A 792 -20.23 8.33 2.87
C LYS A 792 -19.81 7.54 1.63
N ALA A 793 -18.64 7.83 1.04
CA ALA A 793 -18.07 7.00 -0.03
C ALA A 793 -17.71 5.60 0.50
N ASN A 794 -17.01 5.52 1.64
CA ASN A 794 -16.64 4.24 2.24
C ASN A 794 -17.86 3.39 2.64
N ILE A 795 -18.91 3.99 3.23
CA ILE A 795 -20.14 3.27 3.59
C ILE A 795 -20.98 2.93 2.36
N ALA A 796 -21.03 3.77 1.32
CA ALA A 796 -21.71 3.43 0.06
C ALA A 796 -21.05 2.22 -0.62
N ASN A 797 -19.72 2.17 -0.65
CA ASN A 797 -18.96 1.05 -1.21
C ASN A 797 -19.16 -0.26 -0.42
N PHE A 798 -19.48 -0.19 0.88
CA PHE A 798 -19.80 -1.37 1.71
C PHE A 798 -21.29 -1.77 1.71
N PHE A 799 -22.24 -0.84 1.50
CA PHE A 799 -23.70 -1.11 1.60
C PHE A 799 -24.46 -1.10 0.26
N ALA A 800 -23.80 -0.83 -0.87
CA ALA A 800 -24.37 -1.06 -2.20
C ALA A 800 -24.93 -2.51 -2.33
N ASN A 801 -24.18 -3.50 -1.84
CA ASN A 801 -24.55 -4.92 -1.88
C ASN A 801 -25.78 -5.29 -1.02
N ALA A 802 -26.17 -4.48 -0.03
CA ALA A 802 -27.37 -4.72 0.78
C ALA A 802 -28.65 -4.12 0.17
N SER A 803 -28.50 -3.15 -0.74
CA SER A 803 -29.62 -2.33 -1.23
C SER A 803 -30.39 -2.94 -2.40
N ALA A 804 -29.77 -3.87 -3.13
CA ALA A 804 -30.36 -4.53 -4.31
C ALA A 804 -31.61 -5.39 -3.98
N LYS A 805 -31.80 -5.80 -2.71
CA LYS A 805 -32.86 -6.74 -2.32
C LYS A 805 -34.25 -6.12 -2.07
N LYS A 806 -34.48 -4.85 -2.47
CA LYS A 806 -35.76 -4.15 -2.16
C LYS A 806 -36.36 -3.23 -3.24
N LYS A 807 -35.99 -3.39 -4.52
CA LYS A 807 -36.71 -2.75 -5.64
C LYS A 807 -37.09 -3.75 -6.75
N SER A 808 -38.17 -4.48 -6.51
CA SER A 808 -38.89 -5.22 -7.55
C SER A 808 -40.40 -5.23 -7.29
N LYS A 809 -41.05 -4.06 -7.48
CA LYS A 809 -42.35 -3.90 -8.14
C LYS A 809 -42.74 -2.42 -8.24
N GLU A 810 -43.39 -2.08 -9.35
CA GLU A 810 -43.74 -0.72 -9.75
C GLU A 810 -44.94 -0.13 -9.01
N ALA A 811 -45.17 1.16 -9.27
CA ALA A 811 -46.27 1.95 -8.73
C ALA A 811 -47.65 1.50 -9.25
N THR A 812 -48.70 1.76 -8.47
CA THR A 812 -49.86 2.59 -8.86
C THR A 812 -50.55 3.10 -7.57
N GLU A 813 -51.38 4.13 -7.69
CA GLU A 813 -51.87 5.05 -6.65
C GLU A 813 -53.20 4.64 -5.98
N LEU A 814 -53.52 5.32 -4.86
CA LEU A 814 -54.84 5.50 -4.19
C LEU A 814 -55.31 4.50 -3.11
N GLU A 815 -55.85 5.09 -2.03
CA GLU A 815 -56.37 4.51 -0.78
C GLU A 815 -57.90 4.20 -0.84
N PRO A 816 -58.61 3.90 0.28
CA PRO A 816 -58.47 2.77 1.21
C PRO A 816 -59.82 2.02 1.44
N THR A 817 -59.85 0.83 2.08
CA THR A 817 -60.79 0.48 3.20
C THR A 817 -60.73 -1.01 3.68
N ILE A 818 -60.70 -1.18 5.01
CA ILE A 818 -61.54 -2.07 5.86
C ILE A 818 -61.55 -3.62 5.70
N GLU A 819 -61.09 -4.27 6.79
CA GLU A 819 -61.53 -5.51 7.48
C GLU A 819 -61.36 -6.97 6.97
N THR A 820 -60.83 -7.77 7.92
CA THR A 820 -61.16 -9.18 8.31
C THR A 820 -60.67 -10.40 7.52
N LYS A 821 -60.06 -11.34 8.30
CA LYS A 821 -60.14 -12.82 8.31
C LYS A 821 -60.19 -13.57 6.96
N GLU A 822 -59.39 -14.60 6.72
CA GLU A 822 -59.36 -15.87 7.48
C GLU A 822 -58.16 -16.76 7.06
N GLU A 823 -57.70 -17.67 7.94
CA GLU A 823 -56.85 -18.83 7.53
C GLU A 823 -57.74 -19.92 6.89
N PRO A 824 -57.22 -20.78 5.98
CA PRO A 824 -56.70 -22.07 6.45
C PRO A 824 -55.56 -22.74 5.63
N LYS A 825 -54.62 -23.34 6.39
CA LYS A 825 -54.07 -24.71 6.26
C LYS A 825 -53.20 -25.20 5.08
N GLU A 826 -52.04 -25.71 5.51
CA GLU A 826 -51.45 -27.04 5.22
C GLU A 826 -51.30 -27.52 3.75
N SER A 827 -50.04 -27.65 3.30
CA SER A 827 -49.52 -28.97 2.89
C SER A 827 -48.00 -29.02 3.04
N GLN A 828 -47.49 -30.15 3.54
CA GLN A 828 -46.07 -30.48 3.52
C GLN A 828 -45.68 -31.11 2.17
N VAL A 829 -44.40 -31.02 1.79
CA VAL A 829 -43.50 -32.16 1.53
C VAL A 829 -42.15 -31.57 1.08
N GLY A 830 -41.06 -31.99 1.72
CA GLY A 830 -39.70 -31.67 1.28
C GLY A 830 -39.14 -32.76 0.38
N GLN A 831 -38.19 -32.41 -0.47
CA GLN A 831 -37.28 -33.35 -1.13
C GLN A 831 -35.93 -32.67 -1.35
N ASP A 832 -34.86 -33.39 -0.99
CA ASP A 832 -33.48 -32.93 -1.09
C ASP A 832 -33.03 -32.78 -2.56
N GLN A 833 -32.11 -31.84 -2.81
CA GLN A 833 -31.39 -31.73 -4.09
C GLN A 833 -29.91 -32.11 -3.91
N PRO A 834 -29.31 -32.85 -4.85
CA PRO A 834 -27.92 -33.28 -4.75
C PRO A 834 -26.93 -32.21 -5.22
N VAL A 835 -25.74 -32.21 -4.59
CA VAL A 835 -24.58 -31.37 -4.95
C VAL A 835 -23.80 -32.02 -6.10
N PRO A 836 -23.35 -31.29 -7.14
CA PRO A 836 -22.44 -31.83 -8.15
C PRO A 836 -20.98 -31.89 -7.67
N GLU A 837 -20.36 -33.07 -7.78
CA GLU A 837 -18.96 -33.33 -7.43
C GLU A 837 -18.10 -33.45 -8.70
N VAL A 838 -17.09 -32.58 -8.88
CA VAL A 838 -16.10 -32.71 -9.97
C VAL A 838 -14.70 -32.31 -9.49
N ILE A 839 -13.69 -33.06 -9.97
CA ILE A 839 -12.23 -32.89 -9.76
C ILE A 839 -11.66 -33.31 -8.39
N ALA A 840 -11.38 -34.62 -8.21
CA ALA A 840 -10.06 -35.11 -7.78
C ALA A 840 -9.98 -36.66 -7.64
N LYS A 841 -9.61 -37.39 -8.71
CA LYS A 841 -9.02 -38.75 -8.60
C LYS A 841 -8.05 -39.06 -9.74
N ALA A 842 -6.74 -38.94 -9.49
CA ALA A 842 -5.68 -39.41 -10.39
C ALA A 842 -4.32 -39.60 -9.66
N ALA A 843 -4.30 -40.32 -8.55
CA ALA A 843 -3.12 -40.96 -7.96
C ALA A 843 -3.57 -41.97 -6.89
N GLU A 844 -2.88 -43.11 -6.78
CA GLU A 844 -3.10 -44.19 -5.79
C GLU A 844 -4.46 -44.93 -5.97
N GLU A 845 -4.54 -46.26 -6.13
CA GLU A 845 -3.56 -47.36 -6.16
C GLU A 845 -4.04 -48.43 -7.16
N GLU A 846 -3.15 -49.18 -7.82
CA GLU A 846 -3.36 -50.62 -8.05
C GLU A 846 -2.02 -51.35 -8.09
N GLY A 847 -1.86 -52.33 -7.20
CA GLY A 847 -0.72 -53.23 -7.17
C GLY A 847 -1.15 -54.66 -7.49
N SER A 848 -0.57 -55.22 -8.57
CA SER A 848 -0.42 -56.67 -8.84
C SER A 848 -1.66 -57.58 -8.81
N GLN A 849 -1.99 -58.19 -9.97
CA GLN A 849 -1.96 -59.66 -10.09
C GLN A 849 -1.76 -60.13 -11.55
N GLU A 850 -1.63 -61.45 -11.73
CA GLU A 850 -0.87 -62.07 -12.81
C GLU A 850 -1.68 -62.52 -14.05
N GLY A 851 -1.01 -62.53 -15.22
CA GLY A 851 -0.83 -63.79 -15.95
C GLY A 851 -1.84 -64.24 -17.02
N ALA A 852 -1.59 -63.84 -18.29
CA ALA A 852 -1.78 -64.58 -19.56
C ALA A 852 -1.78 -63.55 -20.73
N GLY A 853 -1.25 -63.78 -21.93
CA GLY A 853 -0.68 -64.97 -22.56
C GLY A 853 -1.18 -65.09 -24.02
N LEU A 854 -0.30 -65.43 -24.98
CA LEU A 854 -0.52 -65.53 -26.45
C LEU A 854 -0.38 -64.18 -27.20
N LYS A 855 0.68 -63.94 -27.99
CA LYS A 855 1.09 -64.47 -29.32
C LYS A 855 0.59 -63.59 -30.48
N ARG A 856 1.57 -63.05 -31.24
CA ARG A 856 1.74 -62.99 -32.73
C ARG A 856 0.45 -62.88 -33.57
N GLU A 857 0.40 -62.04 -34.61
CA GLU A 857 1.27 -62.06 -35.79
C GLU A 857 1.45 -60.69 -36.47
N ALA A 858 2.50 -60.57 -37.29
CA ALA A 858 2.63 -59.59 -38.37
C ALA A 858 2.67 -60.36 -39.71
N PRO A 859 2.35 -59.70 -40.84
CA PRO A 859 3.33 -59.74 -41.95
C PRO A 859 3.48 -58.41 -42.73
N ASP A 860 4.74 -57.99 -42.86
CA ASP A 860 5.50 -57.71 -44.09
C ASP A 860 4.88 -57.04 -45.33
N ALA A 861 5.58 -55.99 -45.83
CA ALA A 861 5.96 -55.69 -47.23
C ALA A 861 5.93 -54.15 -47.52
N ASP A 862 6.85 -53.53 -48.27
CA ASP A 862 8.26 -53.81 -48.62
C ASP A 862 8.88 -52.57 -49.33
N GLY A 863 10.22 -52.42 -49.39
CA GLY A 863 10.95 -51.45 -50.24
C GLY A 863 11.27 -50.07 -49.60
N ASP A 864 12.49 -49.73 -49.12
CA ASP A 864 13.85 -49.66 -49.76
C ASP A 864 14.04 -48.37 -50.62
N ALA A 865 15.07 -47.52 -50.54
CA ALA A 865 16.37 -47.45 -49.81
C ALA A 865 16.62 -45.96 -49.37
N ASP A 866 17.68 -45.49 -48.67
CA ASP A 866 19.10 -45.91 -48.71
C ASP A 866 19.98 -45.29 -47.57
N LYS A 867 20.87 -46.11 -46.99
CA LYS A 867 22.16 -45.84 -46.27
C LYS A 867 22.27 -45.23 -44.84
N GLU A 868 23.01 -45.98 -44.01
CA GLU A 868 23.35 -45.81 -42.58
C GLU A 868 24.73 -45.14 -42.27
N PRO A 869 25.02 -44.81 -40.98
CA PRO A 869 26.36 -44.53 -40.40
C PRO A 869 27.01 -45.86 -39.90
N PRO A 870 27.75 -46.01 -38.75
CA PRO A 870 28.67 -45.15 -37.97
C PRO A 870 30.06 -45.83 -37.71
N ARG A 871 30.93 -45.28 -36.85
CA ARG A 871 31.97 -46.09 -36.13
C ARG A 871 32.45 -45.52 -34.77
N LYS A 872 32.75 -46.44 -33.84
CA LYS A 872 33.22 -46.23 -32.45
C LYS A 872 34.72 -46.54 -32.28
N THR A 873 35.36 -46.01 -31.24
CA THR A 873 36.36 -46.68 -30.34
C THR A 873 36.55 -45.84 -29.06
N SER A 874 36.94 -46.33 -27.87
CA SER A 874 36.85 -47.65 -27.20
C SER A 874 37.30 -47.56 -25.72
N ARG A 875 36.63 -48.28 -24.78
CA ARG A 875 37.04 -48.88 -23.47
C ARG A 875 38.09 -48.16 -22.56
N VAL A 876 38.04 -48.15 -21.22
CA VAL A 876 38.06 -49.27 -20.23
C VAL A 876 37.61 -48.76 -18.83
N SER A 877 37.16 -49.65 -17.92
CA SER A 877 36.77 -49.38 -16.50
C SER A 877 37.56 -50.31 -15.54
N PRO A 878 37.15 -50.62 -14.27
CA PRO A 878 36.81 -49.81 -13.08
C PRO A 878 37.56 -50.28 -11.78
N VAL A 879 37.49 -49.56 -10.64
CA VAL A 879 37.64 -50.15 -9.28
C VAL A 879 36.70 -49.48 -8.25
N LYS A 880 36.15 -50.27 -7.32
CA LYS A 880 35.21 -49.91 -6.22
C LYS A 880 35.93 -49.46 -4.94
N GLY A 881 35.29 -48.69 -4.04
CA GLY A 881 36.01 -48.14 -2.87
C GLY A 881 35.32 -47.77 -1.54
N ARG A 882 34.06 -48.14 -1.24
CA ARG A 882 33.44 -48.19 0.12
C ARG A 882 33.24 -46.89 0.94
N GLN A 883 32.17 -46.92 1.75
CA GLN A 883 31.77 -45.89 2.73
C GLN A 883 32.51 -46.04 4.08
N SER A 884 32.64 -44.94 4.84
CA SER A 884 32.38 -44.95 6.31
C SER A 884 32.17 -43.53 6.86
N ARG A 885 31.14 -43.35 7.71
CA ARG A 885 30.97 -42.17 8.59
C ARG A 885 32.07 -42.14 9.67
N ILE A 886 32.34 -40.97 10.24
CA ILE A 886 32.50 -40.67 11.70
C ILE A 886 33.06 -39.24 11.90
N ASN A 887 32.31 -38.38 12.59
CA ASN A 887 32.78 -37.21 13.38
C ASN A 887 33.03 -37.71 14.84
N PRO A 888 33.72 -36.99 15.78
CA PRO A 888 33.99 -35.54 15.84
C PRO A 888 35.35 -35.12 16.48
N THR A 889 35.46 -33.82 16.86
CA THR A 889 36.30 -33.21 17.93
C THR A 889 37.84 -33.25 17.87
N SER A 890 38.48 -32.07 17.91
CA SER A 890 38.95 -31.47 19.19
C SER A 890 39.71 -30.12 19.02
N ASN A 891 39.82 -29.38 20.13
CA ASN A 891 40.33 -28.00 20.28
C ASN A 891 41.79 -27.77 19.84
N GLY A 892 42.10 -26.52 19.41
CA GLY A 892 43.47 -26.03 19.19
C GLY A 892 43.59 -24.50 19.34
N ASN A 893 44.04 -24.06 20.51
CA ASN A 893 43.92 -22.69 21.04
C ASN A 893 44.97 -21.67 20.52
N LYS A 894 44.58 -20.38 20.51
CA LYS A 894 45.40 -19.13 20.64
C LYS A 894 46.07 -18.43 19.43
N SER A 895 45.66 -17.16 19.33
CA SER A 895 46.04 -15.95 18.56
C SER A 895 47.48 -15.41 18.86
N PRO A 896 47.94 -14.17 18.48
CA PRO A 896 47.25 -13.02 17.82
C PRO A 896 48.07 -12.18 16.77
N VAL A 897 47.52 -10.99 16.42
CA VAL A 897 48.20 -9.81 15.79
C VAL A 897 48.35 -9.90 14.24
N LYS A 898 48.03 -8.90 13.39
CA LYS A 898 47.96 -7.41 13.52
C LYS A 898 46.91 -6.78 12.58
N ALA A 899 46.41 -5.59 12.92
CA ALA A 899 45.53 -4.81 12.05
C ALA A 899 46.26 -4.08 10.90
N LYS A 900 45.55 -3.80 9.80
CA LYS A 900 45.86 -2.70 8.85
C LYS A 900 44.58 -2.15 8.22
N GLN A 901 44.61 -0.85 7.91
CA GLN A 901 43.47 -0.03 7.48
C GLN A 901 43.19 -0.13 5.97
N GLY A 902 41.96 0.21 5.59
CA GLY A 902 41.67 1.08 4.44
C GLY A 902 41.75 0.47 3.04
N GLY A 903 40.59 0.32 2.39
CA GLY A 903 40.53 -0.03 0.97
C GLY A 903 39.10 -0.15 0.45
N THR A 904 38.50 0.95 0.00
CA THR A 904 37.30 0.91 -0.84
C THR A 904 37.59 0.15 -2.12
N GLN A 905 36.88 -0.95 -2.40
CA GLN A 905 36.92 -1.62 -3.70
C GLN A 905 35.56 -1.56 -4.39
N LYS A 906 35.55 -0.92 -5.56
CA LYS A 906 34.45 -0.98 -6.52
C LYS A 906 34.38 -2.40 -7.08
N ILE A 907 33.23 -3.06 -6.98
CA ILE A 907 33.00 -4.32 -7.69
C ILE A 907 32.40 -3.97 -9.05
N THR A 908 33.17 -4.22 -10.11
CA THR A 908 32.73 -4.12 -11.50
C THR A 908 32.81 -5.49 -12.16
N LYS A 909 31.80 -5.81 -12.99
CA LYS A 909 31.64 -7.01 -13.83
C LYS A 909 31.22 -8.29 -13.12
N PHE A 910 29.94 -8.66 -13.29
CA PHE A 910 29.47 -10.05 -13.27
C PHE A 910 28.32 -10.24 -14.28
N PHE A 911 28.68 -10.36 -15.57
CA PHE A 911 27.88 -11.05 -16.59
C PHE A 911 28.85 -11.73 -17.55
N ALA A 912 28.94 -13.06 -17.47
CA ALA A 912 29.63 -13.91 -18.44
C ALA A 912 29.20 -15.38 -18.23
N ASN A 913 28.43 -15.92 -19.18
CA ASN A 913 28.04 -17.34 -19.32
C ASN A 913 27.09 -17.85 -18.20
N SER A 914 26.02 -18.58 -18.50
CA SER A 914 25.99 -19.69 -19.45
C SER A 914 24.65 -19.89 -20.16
N SER A 915 24.76 -20.50 -21.33
CA SER A 915 23.78 -21.19 -22.19
C SER A 915 22.41 -21.55 -21.63
#